data_AF-A0A5N6TYL3-F1
#
_entry.id   AF-A0A5N6TYL3-F1
#
_cell.length_a   1.000
_cell.length_b   1.000
_cell.length_c   1.000
_cell.angle_alpha   90.00
_cell.angle_beta   90.00
_cell.angle_gamma   90.00
#
_symmetry.space_group_name_H-M   'P 1'
#
loop_
_entity.id
_entity.type
_entity.pdbx_description
1 polymer ?
#
loop_
_entity_poly.entity_id
_entity_poly.type
_entity_poly.pdbx_seq_one_letter_code
_entity_poly.pdbx_strand_id
1 'polypeptide(L)'
;MLSRSVWRNMGLSARRRVAIAETPYRCFSCARRAQADSNKAKEDERMTHFGFSDIPESKKESMVREVFSSVASSYDAMNDFMSLGIHRLWKDHFVRSLNPGSSLPSRENDATGKGWNILDIAGGTGDIAFRMLDHATNINHDHETRVTISDINAEMLAEGKKRSIQTPYYNTNRLSFMQANAQSMPHVPDNSIDLYTVVFGIRNFTDKQAALEEAYRVLKPGGVFACMEFSKVENSIFNSVYKQWSFSAIPMIGQLVAGDRDSYQYLVESIEKFPSQEEFRGMIQKAGFMIPGRGFENLTGGIAAIHKGIKPLPLLGEDYLSFYSALENGFCTQAHPLQQFAPPLSSATPFCLPSMITKERVARDELSLLSLTPPDSLDPTLPTMKYSDHDMSVSTALHVITTERAALAHLEHLYETNALAQDHLARAVNRITHTVRSGGKLVCCGVGKSGKIAQKLEATMNSLGIYSAFLHPTEALHGDLGMIRPQDTLLLISFSGRTPELLHLLPYIPSTVPIIAITSHLHPSTCPLLSFQPSDMGILLPAPIHEDEESSIGVSAPTSSTTVALSLGDALAIATARRLHRTPGRGPAEIFKSFHPGGAIGAAANVLTPMSMSTTSFPSDDLSSQQQTESPDETSLPQRLIDKLVPMDHIPTASATGTIRLLDVLLTAIQHPAAKSWVRLSPSEIVPPRHLRSLSQTNYVDMEIPALPALGLPFAVPRTDWLHLPCSTTIHDARRLLSETSASTASPVTVIAVMQDENPKTYLGVIEADDLWDESH
;
A
#
# COMPACT_ATOMS: atom_id res chain seq x y z
N MET A 1 -47.50 64.57 -1.81
CA MET A 1 -47.08 65.93 -2.24
C MET A 1 -45.77 65.72 -3.02
N LEU A 2 -45.66 65.97 -4.33
CA LEU A 2 -45.73 67.26 -5.05
C LEU A 2 -44.65 68.23 -4.53
N SER A 3 -43.74 68.79 -5.33
CA SER A 3 -43.68 69.06 -6.79
C SER A 3 -42.31 68.59 -7.38
N ARG A 4 -42.06 68.20 -8.65
CA ARG A 4 -42.34 68.79 -10.01
C ARG A 4 -41.71 70.19 -10.20
N SER A 5 -41.10 70.58 -11.32
CA SER A 5 -40.77 69.91 -12.61
C SER A 5 -39.96 70.87 -13.53
N VAL A 6 -39.77 70.53 -14.82
CA VAL A 6 -39.25 71.37 -15.95
C VAL A 6 -37.71 71.47 -16.02
N TRP A 7 -37.00 71.17 -17.14
CA TRP A 7 -37.38 70.43 -18.37
C TRP A 7 -36.16 69.90 -19.18
N ARG A 8 -36.42 69.40 -20.40
CA ARG A 8 -35.45 68.96 -21.44
C ARG A 8 -35.14 70.07 -22.45
N ASN A 9 -34.09 69.89 -23.28
CA ASN A 9 -34.32 69.70 -24.73
C ASN A 9 -33.17 69.00 -25.47
N MET A 10 -33.44 68.52 -26.70
CA MET A 10 -32.54 67.71 -27.55
C MET A 10 -32.03 68.49 -28.78
N GLY A 11 -30.92 68.03 -29.38
CA GLY A 11 -30.47 68.43 -30.72
C GLY A 11 -29.70 67.29 -31.40
N LEU A 12 -29.96 67.03 -32.69
CA LEU A 12 -29.45 65.88 -33.43
C LEU A 12 -28.67 66.29 -34.69
N SER A 13 -27.52 65.64 -34.91
CA SER A 13 -26.90 65.21 -36.18
C SER A 13 -26.89 66.14 -37.42
N ALA A 14 -25.70 66.40 -38.01
CA ALA A 14 -25.33 65.86 -39.35
C ALA A 14 -23.94 66.28 -39.92
N ARG A 15 -23.23 65.29 -40.50
CA ARG A 15 -22.38 65.29 -41.73
C ARG A 15 -21.13 66.21 -41.93
N ARG A 16 -19.95 65.56 -41.84
CA ARG A 16 -18.78 65.53 -42.78
C ARG A 16 -18.47 66.71 -43.74
N ARG A 17 -17.19 67.15 -43.78
CA ARG A 17 -16.18 66.83 -44.85
C ARG A 17 -14.76 67.42 -44.57
N VAL A 18 -13.70 66.66 -44.96
CA VAL A 18 -12.35 67.04 -45.52
C VAL A 18 -11.65 68.31 -44.95
N ALA A 19 -10.56 68.24 -44.18
CA ALA A 19 -9.10 68.12 -44.55
C ALA A 19 -8.54 69.33 -45.35
N ILE A 20 -7.28 69.80 -45.23
CA ILE A 20 -5.97 69.17 -44.90
C ILE A 20 -5.13 70.03 -43.88
N ALA A 21 -4.05 69.44 -43.36
CA ALA A 21 -3.14 69.85 -42.29
C ALA A 21 -2.39 71.20 -42.37
N GLU A 22 -1.92 71.63 -41.20
CA GLU A 22 -0.66 72.37 -40.99
C GLU A 22 0.09 71.77 -39.76
N THR A 23 1.42 71.85 -39.70
CA THR A 23 2.26 71.24 -38.65
C THR A 23 3.11 72.25 -37.89
N PRO A 24 3.30 72.02 -36.57
CA PRO A 24 4.63 72.23 -35.99
C PRO A 24 5.13 71.08 -35.09
N TYR A 25 6.35 70.63 -35.39
CA TYR A 25 7.39 70.08 -34.49
C TYR A 25 7.00 69.32 -33.21
N ARG A 26 7.18 67.98 -33.23
CA ARG A 26 7.35 67.15 -32.02
C ARG A 26 8.75 67.32 -31.42
N CYS A 27 8.82 67.67 -30.13
CA CYS A 27 10.03 67.42 -29.33
C CYS A 27 10.06 65.95 -28.89
N PHE A 28 11.12 65.21 -29.23
CA PHE A 28 11.15 63.73 -29.15
C PHE A 28 11.76 63.15 -27.85
N SER A 29 12.16 63.99 -26.89
CA SER A 29 12.93 63.59 -25.71
C SER A 29 12.09 63.09 -24.52
N CYS A 30 10.98 63.73 -24.18
CA CYS A 30 10.25 63.44 -22.94
C CYS A 30 9.42 62.14 -22.98
N ALA A 31 8.90 61.74 -24.15
CA ALA A 31 8.07 60.53 -24.29
C ALA A 31 8.83 59.23 -23.95
N ARG A 32 10.16 59.21 -24.11
CA ARG A 32 11.00 58.01 -23.87
C ARG A 32 11.24 57.69 -22.39
N ARG A 33 10.92 58.57 -21.42
CA ARG A 33 10.99 58.23 -19.99
C ARG A 33 9.68 57.63 -19.47
N ALA A 34 8.56 58.32 -19.66
CA ALA A 34 7.25 57.82 -19.23
C ALA A 34 6.88 56.44 -19.82
N GLN A 35 7.39 56.12 -21.02
CA GLN A 35 7.18 54.82 -21.67
C GLN A 35 8.34 53.81 -21.44
N ALA A 36 9.42 54.21 -20.77
CA ALA A 36 10.44 53.29 -20.26
C ALA A 36 10.02 52.73 -18.90
N ASP A 37 9.55 53.60 -17.99
CA ASP A 37 9.13 53.19 -16.64
C ASP A 37 7.89 52.26 -16.69
N SER A 38 6.98 52.45 -17.65
CA SER A 38 5.85 51.54 -17.88
C SER A 38 6.23 50.20 -18.51
N ASN A 39 7.34 50.13 -19.25
CA ASN A 39 7.81 48.90 -19.89
C ASN A 39 8.81 48.13 -19.01
N LYS A 40 9.39 48.77 -17.99
CA LYS A 40 10.24 48.10 -17.00
C LYS A 40 9.46 47.22 -16.02
N ALA A 41 8.14 47.38 -15.94
CA ALA A 41 7.23 46.47 -15.23
C ALA A 41 6.78 45.26 -16.10
N LYS A 42 7.49 44.98 -17.20
CA LYS A 42 7.45 43.71 -17.94
C LYS A 42 8.85 43.08 -17.99
N GLU A 43 9.49 42.99 -16.84
CA GLU A 43 10.53 41.99 -16.60
C GLU A 43 9.90 40.59 -16.63
N ASP A 44 10.68 39.55 -16.92
CA ASP A 44 10.18 38.23 -17.31
C ASP A 44 9.30 37.56 -16.22
N GLU A 45 7.96 37.61 -16.39
CA GLU A 45 7.05 36.80 -15.57
C GLU A 45 7.36 35.31 -15.80
N ARG A 46 7.93 34.67 -14.77
CA ARG A 46 8.25 33.25 -14.76
C ARG A 46 6.98 32.44 -15.06
N MET A 47 7.01 31.67 -16.15
CA MET A 47 5.89 30.85 -16.58
C MET A 47 5.92 29.49 -15.88
N THR A 48 4.74 28.92 -15.60
CA THR A 48 4.55 27.62 -14.95
C THR A 48 3.34 26.92 -15.57
N HIS A 49 3.28 25.60 -15.44
CA HIS A 49 2.19 24.80 -16.00
C HIS A 49 0.97 24.75 -15.07
N PHE A 50 -0.20 25.02 -15.63
CA PHE A 50 -1.52 24.65 -15.08
C PHE A 50 -2.14 23.63 -16.04
N GLY A 51 -2.04 22.35 -15.68
CA GLY A 51 -2.30 21.26 -16.63
C GLY A 51 -1.40 21.40 -17.87
N PHE A 52 -1.98 21.30 -19.04
CA PHE A 52 -1.30 21.52 -20.32
C PHE A 52 -1.17 22.99 -20.75
N SER A 53 -1.75 23.93 -19.99
CA SER A 53 -1.63 25.37 -20.26
C SER A 53 -0.44 26.01 -19.56
N ASP A 54 0.26 26.90 -20.24
CA ASP A 54 1.32 27.73 -19.66
C ASP A 54 0.73 29.06 -19.17
N ILE A 55 0.93 29.37 -17.88
CA ILE A 55 0.44 30.58 -17.22
C ILE A 55 1.55 31.28 -16.42
N PRO A 56 1.43 32.59 -16.13
CA PRO A 56 2.31 33.26 -15.18
C PRO A 56 2.25 32.60 -13.80
N GLU A 57 3.41 32.45 -13.15
CA GLU A 57 3.52 31.87 -11.80
C GLU A 57 2.65 32.60 -10.77
N SER A 58 2.51 33.93 -10.94
CA SER A 58 1.64 34.83 -10.18
C SER A 58 0.15 34.42 -10.16
N LYS A 59 -0.33 33.60 -11.12
CA LYS A 59 -1.74 33.18 -11.24
C LYS A 59 -2.01 31.73 -10.86
N LYS A 60 -0.97 30.89 -10.77
CA LYS A 60 -1.17 29.46 -10.54
C LYS A 60 -1.79 29.18 -9.17
N GLU A 61 -1.38 29.90 -8.14
CA GLU A 61 -1.88 29.71 -6.78
C GLU A 61 -3.38 30.02 -6.65
N SER A 62 -3.90 31.04 -7.36
CA SER A 62 -5.33 31.35 -7.34
C SER A 62 -6.15 30.33 -8.13
N MET A 63 -5.71 29.94 -9.33
CA MET A 63 -6.43 28.94 -10.15
C MET A 63 -6.43 27.55 -9.49
N VAL A 64 -5.34 27.16 -8.83
CA VAL A 64 -5.29 25.94 -8.01
C VAL A 64 -6.25 26.04 -6.83
N ARG A 65 -6.26 27.18 -6.11
CA ARG A 65 -7.19 27.40 -4.99
C ARG A 65 -8.65 27.30 -5.43
N GLU A 66 -9.03 27.88 -6.57
CA GLU A 66 -10.38 27.81 -7.13
C GLU A 66 -10.82 26.36 -7.40
N VAL A 67 -9.98 25.54 -8.04
CA VAL A 67 -10.22 24.10 -8.25
C VAL A 67 -10.36 23.36 -6.91
N PHE A 68 -9.47 23.59 -5.96
CA PHE A 68 -9.55 22.90 -4.65
C PHE A 68 -10.75 23.35 -3.81
N SER A 69 -11.24 24.58 -3.99
CA SER A 69 -12.46 25.08 -3.35
C SER A 69 -13.73 24.49 -3.97
N SER A 70 -13.81 24.27 -5.29
CA SER A 70 -14.97 23.60 -5.90
C SER A 70 -15.08 22.13 -5.47
N VAL A 71 -13.95 21.43 -5.32
CA VAL A 71 -13.93 19.99 -4.97
C VAL A 71 -13.71 19.68 -3.48
N ALA A 72 -13.60 20.66 -2.58
CA ALA A 72 -13.25 20.41 -1.17
C ALA A 72 -14.17 19.39 -0.46
N SER A 73 -15.46 19.39 -0.80
CA SER A 73 -16.47 18.44 -0.26
C SER A 73 -16.49 17.09 -0.99
N SER A 74 -15.96 17.01 -2.20
CA SER A 74 -15.97 15.83 -3.08
C SER A 74 -14.59 15.20 -3.33
N TYR A 75 -13.52 15.77 -2.78
CA TYR A 75 -12.13 15.37 -2.99
C TYR A 75 -11.86 13.89 -2.67
N ASP A 76 -12.50 13.34 -1.63
CA ASP A 76 -12.40 11.90 -1.35
C ASP A 76 -13.10 11.04 -2.40
N ALA A 77 -14.29 11.44 -2.85
CA ALA A 77 -15.03 10.74 -3.91
C ALA A 77 -14.30 10.81 -5.28
N MET A 78 -13.62 11.93 -5.54
CA MET A 78 -12.74 12.11 -6.69
C MET A 78 -11.55 11.13 -6.65
N ASN A 79 -10.86 11.00 -5.51
CA ASN A 79 -9.76 10.05 -5.34
C ASN A 79 -10.23 8.59 -5.31
N ASP A 80 -11.37 8.30 -4.69
CA ASP A 80 -12.01 6.99 -4.73
C ASP A 80 -12.34 6.59 -6.17
N PHE A 81 -12.91 7.49 -6.97
CA PHE A 81 -13.19 7.21 -8.37
C PHE A 81 -11.91 6.97 -9.19
N MET A 82 -10.94 7.89 -9.14
CA MET A 82 -9.70 7.79 -9.91
C MET A 82 -8.88 6.52 -9.63
N SER A 83 -8.94 6.02 -8.40
CA SER A 83 -8.14 4.87 -7.95
C SER A 83 -8.97 3.59 -7.75
N LEU A 84 -10.28 3.61 -8.03
CA LEU A 84 -11.22 2.55 -7.68
C LEU A 84 -11.13 2.17 -6.18
N GLY A 85 -11.00 3.17 -5.32
CA GLY A 85 -10.80 3.06 -3.86
C GLY A 85 -9.39 2.67 -3.41
N ILE A 86 -8.50 2.26 -4.32
CA ILE A 86 -7.16 1.72 -3.99
C ILE A 86 -6.28 2.78 -3.30
N HIS A 87 -6.51 4.08 -3.50
CA HIS A 87 -5.79 5.13 -2.77
C HIS A 87 -5.89 5.00 -1.26
N ARG A 88 -6.97 4.42 -0.72
CA ARG A 88 -7.11 4.17 0.72
C ARG A 88 -6.05 3.18 1.20
N LEU A 89 -5.81 2.10 0.44
CA LEU A 89 -4.76 1.11 0.71
C LEU A 89 -3.36 1.71 0.56
N TRP A 90 -3.15 2.58 -0.44
CA TRP A 90 -1.89 3.33 -0.59
C TRP A 90 -1.62 4.24 0.62
N LYS A 91 -2.62 4.96 1.13
CA LYS A 91 -2.51 5.82 2.32
C LYS A 91 -2.26 5.01 3.60
N ASP A 92 -2.89 3.84 3.76
CA ASP A 92 -2.61 2.89 4.83
C ASP A 92 -1.16 2.38 4.77
N HIS A 93 -0.70 1.96 3.59
CA HIS A 93 0.67 1.49 3.38
C HIS A 93 1.70 2.59 3.64
N PHE A 94 1.47 3.80 3.14
CA PHE A 94 2.30 4.98 3.37
C PHE A 94 2.55 5.22 4.86
N VAL A 95 1.49 5.35 5.67
CA VAL A 95 1.61 5.59 7.11
C VAL A 95 2.31 4.43 7.83
N ARG A 96 1.98 3.17 7.52
CA ARG A 96 2.65 2.00 8.09
C ARG A 96 4.15 1.95 7.75
N SER A 97 4.52 2.36 6.53
CA SER A 97 5.91 2.43 6.06
C SER A 97 6.73 3.58 6.68
N LEU A 98 6.09 4.48 7.43
CA LEU A 98 6.73 5.55 8.20
C LEU A 98 6.72 5.26 9.71
N ASN A 99 5.82 4.39 10.17
CA ASN A 99 5.71 3.91 11.54
C ASN A 99 5.76 5.04 12.62
N PRO A 100 4.90 6.08 12.51
CA PRO A 100 4.94 7.25 13.38
C PRO A 100 4.70 6.91 14.86
N GLY A 101 5.35 7.66 15.75
CA GLY A 101 5.31 7.43 17.20
C GLY A 101 6.16 6.24 17.68
N SER A 102 6.92 5.59 16.81
CA SER A 102 7.83 4.51 17.24
C SER A 102 9.06 5.05 17.97
N SER A 103 9.57 4.27 18.93
CA SER A 103 10.77 4.62 19.70
C SER A 103 12.03 4.57 18.84
N LEU A 104 12.65 5.74 18.60
CA LEU A 104 13.92 5.88 17.89
C LEU A 104 15.08 5.97 18.90
N PRO A 105 16.14 5.13 18.79
CA PRO A 105 17.27 5.15 19.73
C PRO A 105 17.97 6.51 19.87
N SER A 106 17.99 7.29 18.79
CA SER A 106 18.61 8.63 18.72
C SER A 106 17.99 9.67 19.66
N ARG A 107 16.86 9.38 20.33
CA ARG A 107 16.06 10.34 21.12
C ARG A 107 16.23 10.22 22.63
N GLU A 108 17.09 9.35 23.16
CA GLU A 108 17.39 9.31 24.61
C GLU A 108 17.95 10.64 25.15
N ASN A 109 18.54 11.47 24.29
CA ASN A 109 19.07 12.80 24.61
C ASN A 109 18.19 13.97 24.08
N ASP A 110 17.01 13.73 23.48
CA ASP A 110 16.16 14.81 22.96
C ASP A 110 15.35 15.47 24.09
N ALA A 111 15.88 16.58 24.62
CA ALA A 111 15.25 17.38 25.66
C ALA A 111 13.93 18.07 25.22
N THR A 112 13.55 18.02 23.94
CA THR A 112 12.37 18.75 23.43
C THR A 112 11.05 18.00 23.57
N GLY A 113 11.06 16.70 23.89
CA GLY A 113 9.87 16.01 24.40
C GLY A 113 9.72 14.53 24.03
N LYS A 114 8.76 13.89 24.70
CA LYS A 114 8.22 12.60 24.30
C LYS A 114 7.36 12.77 23.03
N GLY A 115 7.29 11.74 22.19
CA GLY A 115 6.56 11.74 20.92
C GLY A 115 7.27 12.48 19.78
N TRP A 116 6.84 12.20 18.55
CA TRP A 116 7.32 12.84 17.31
C TRP A 116 6.59 14.18 17.07
N ASN A 117 7.26 15.17 16.49
CA ASN A 117 6.65 16.37 15.94
C ASN A 117 6.52 16.22 14.42
N ILE A 118 5.29 16.11 13.91
CA ILE A 118 5.00 15.78 12.51
C ILE A 118 4.31 16.97 11.84
N LEU A 119 4.69 17.26 10.60
CA LEU A 119 4.12 18.33 9.78
C LEU A 119 3.52 17.73 8.49
N ASP A 120 2.20 17.80 8.34
CA ASP A 120 1.44 17.20 7.25
C ASP A 120 0.98 18.30 6.27
N ILE A 121 1.64 18.39 5.12
CA ILE A 121 1.52 19.48 4.15
C ILE A 121 0.54 19.13 3.03
N ALA A 122 -0.33 20.11 2.70
CA ALA A 122 -1.45 19.96 1.77
C ALA A 122 -2.45 18.84 2.17
N GLY A 123 -2.43 18.47 3.45
CA GLY A 123 -3.33 17.49 4.06
C GLY A 123 -4.56 18.14 4.71
N GLY A 124 -5.10 19.24 4.16
CA GLY A 124 -6.07 20.09 4.86
C GLY A 124 -7.30 19.37 5.44
N THR A 125 -7.79 18.32 4.79
CA THR A 125 -8.92 17.46 5.27
C THR A 125 -8.55 16.52 6.43
N GLY A 126 -7.26 16.44 6.78
CA GLY A 126 -6.71 15.73 7.94
C GLY A 126 -6.52 14.21 7.79
N ASP A 127 -6.82 13.62 6.64
CA ASP A 127 -6.96 12.16 6.53
C ASP A 127 -5.65 11.38 6.75
N ILE A 128 -4.50 11.96 6.40
CA ILE A 128 -3.16 11.39 6.71
C ILE A 128 -2.79 11.67 8.16
N ALA A 129 -2.92 12.91 8.64
CA ALA A 129 -2.70 13.28 10.04
C ALA A 129 -3.47 12.39 11.05
N PHE A 130 -4.75 12.10 10.80
CA PHE A 130 -5.54 11.21 11.66
C PHE A 130 -4.99 9.78 11.65
N ARG A 131 -4.70 9.22 10.46
CA ARG A 131 -4.07 7.89 10.33
C ARG A 131 -2.72 7.80 11.04
N MET A 132 -1.90 8.86 11.00
CA MET A 132 -0.62 8.90 11.71
C MET A 132 -0.79 8.92 13.24
N LEU A 133 -1.77 9.67 13.75
CA LEU A 133 -2.11 9.67 15.18
C LEU A 133 -2.73 8.34 15.62
N ASP A 134 -3.57 7.71 14.79
CA ASP A 134 -4.14 6.38 15.03
C ASP A 134 -3.06 5.30 15.02
N HIS A 135 -2.09 5.35 14.11
CA HIS A 135 -0.96 4.43 14.11
C HIS A 135 -0.08 4.62 15.34
N ALA A 136 0.27 5.86 15.68
CA ALA A 136 1.04 6.17 16.89
C ALA A 136 0.35 5.65 18.16
N THR A 137 -0.96 5.92 18.30
CA THR A 137 -1.75 5.57 19.49
C THR A 137 -2.03 4.07 19.60
N ASN A 138 -2.50 3.44 18.51
CA ASN A 138 -3.04 2.08 18.55
C ASN A 138 -2.00 0.99 18.24
N ILE A 139 -0.91 1.32 17.54
CA ILE A 139 0.15 0.36 17.15
C ILE A 139 1.44 0.57 17.96
N ASN A 140 1.88 1.82 18.16
CA ASN A 140 3.10 2.13 18.92
C ASN A 140 2.84 2.52 20.39
N HIS A 141 1.58 2.65 20.81
CA HIS A 141 1.16 3.09 22.15
C HIS A 141 1.75 4.45 22.58
N ASP A 142 2.05 5.31 21.59
CA ASP A 142 2.53 6.66 21.81
C ASP A 142 1.37 7.66 21.86
N HIS A 143 1.14 8.20 23.04
CA HIS A 143 0.14 9.23 23.33
C HIS A 143 0.70 10.67 23.23
N GLU A 144 1.97 10.83 22.87
CA GLU A 144 2.69 12.11 22.87
C GLU A 144 3.01 12.63 21.46
N THR A 145 3.07 11.79 20.41
CA THR A 145 3.24 12.27 19.01
C THR A 145 2.19 13.32 18.65
N ARG A 146 2.62 14.39 17.98
CA ARG A 146 1.82 15.55 17.59
C ARG A 146 1.88 15.73 16.08
N VAL A 147 0.75 16.06 15.45
CA VAL A 147 0.68 16.40 14.02
C VAL A 147 0.14 17.81 13.85
N THR A 148 0.84 18.61 13.05
CA THR A 148 0.37 19.90 12.54
C THR A 148 -0.07 19.70 11.08
N ILE A 149 -1.37 19.82 10.82
CA ILE A 149 -1.91 19.88 9.47
C ILE A 149 -1.65 21.29 8.93
N SER A 150 -1.07 21.41 7.73
CA SER A 150 -0.88 22.68 7.05
C SER A 150 -1.40 22.65 5.64
N ASP A 151 -2.19 23.66 5.28
CA ASP A 151 -2.70 23.85 3.91
C ASP A 151 -2.69 25.34 3.56
N ILE A 152 -2.76 25.66 2.28
CA ILE A 152 -2.90 27.04 1.79
C ILE A 152 -4.38 27.43 1.63
N ASN A 153 -5.28 26.45 1.49
CA ASN A 153 -6.72 26.66 1.41
C ASN A 153 -7.40 26.56 2.79
N ALA A 154 -8.01 27.66 3.24
CA ALA A 154 -8.73 27.74 4.51
C ALA A 154 -9.98 26.83 4.56
N GLU A 155 -10.60 26.53 3.42
CA GLU A 155 -11.81 25.70 3.35
C GLU A 155 -11.48 24.22 3.54
N MET A 156 -10.36 23.76 2.98
CA MET A 156 -9.82 22.41 3.24
C MET A 156 -9.54 22.23 4.75
N LEU A 157 -8.89 23.23 5.38
CA LEU A 157 -8.63 23.24 6.83
C LEU A 157 -9.93 23.33 7.66
N ALA A 158 -10.98 23.97 7.17
CA ALA A 158 -12.27 24.02 7.84
C ALA A 158 -12.97 22.65 7.81
N GLU A 159 -12.91 21.94 6.69
CA GLU A 159 -13.40 20.56 6.56
C GLU A 159 -12.58 19.60 7.44
N GLY A 160 -11.25 19.73 7.48
CA GLY A 160 -10.40 18.95 8.40
C GLY A 160 -10.71 19.21 9.88
N LYS A 161 -10.98 20.47 10.27
CA LYS A 161 -11.43 20.82 11.62
C LYS A 161 -12.82 20.27 11.94
N LYS A 162 -13.73 20.21 10.96
CA LYS A 162 -15.05 19.59 11.09
C LYS A 162 -14.94 18.07 11.25
N ARG A 163 -14.07 17.41 10.49
CA ARG A 163 -13.79 15.97 10.58
C ARG A 163 -13.12 15.59 11.90
N SER A 164 -12.17 16.39 12.38
CA SER A 164 -11.44 16.06 13.61
C SER A 164 -12.33 15.96 14.85
N ILE A 165 -13.50 16.63 14.89
CA ILE A 165 -14.54 16.48 15.93
C ILE A 165 -14.95 15.02 16.14
N GLN A 166 -14.91 14.19 15.10
CA GLN A 166 -15.26 12.77 15.14
C GLN A 166 -14.09 11.86 15.58
N THR A 167 -12.92 12.44 15.90
CA THR A 167 -11.69 11.72 16.28
C THR A 167 -11.35 11.95 17.76
N PRO A 168 -10.66 11.02 18.44
CA PRO A 168 -10.21 11.22 19.82
C PRO A 168 -9.13 12.31 19.97
N TYR A 169 -8.68 12.93 18.88
CA TYR A 169 -7.67 13.99 18.86
C TYR A 169 -8.28 15.40 18.89
N TYR A 170 -9.61 15.54 18.80
CA TYR A 170 -10.28 16.82 18.90
C TYR A 170 -9.97 17.52 20.23
N ASN A 171 -9.66 18.81 20.15
CA ASN A 171 -9.34 19.65 21.32
C ASN A 171 -8.17 19.10 22.19
N THR A 172 -7.26 18.32 21.60
CA THR A 172 -6.04 17.82 22.26
C THR A 172 -4.79 18.56 21.78
N ASN A 173 -3.75 18.58 22.60
CA ASN A 173 -2.42 19.11 22.24
C ASN A 173 -1.64 18.24 21.24
N ARG A 174 -2.30 17.24 20.61
CA ARG A 174 -1.70 16.33 19.61
C ARG A 174 -2.04 16.70 18.17
N LEU A 175 -3.03 17.56 17.95
CA LEU A 175 -3.50 17.92 16.61
C LEU A 175 -3.62 19.45 16.50
N SER A 176 -2.92 20.04 15.54
CA SER A 176 -3.01 21.47 15.24
C SER A 176 -3.25 21.74 13.76
N PHE A 177 -3.73 22.94 13.42
CA PHE A 177 -4.04 23.35 12.06
C PHE A 177 -3.41 24.71 11.76
N MET A 178 -2.58 24.78 10.73
CA MET A 178 -1.89 25.98 10.26
C MET A 178 -2.35 26.32 8.84
N GLN A 179 -2.54 27.61 8.53
CA GLN A 179 -2.66 28.06 7.15
C GLN A 179 -1.32 28.64 6.71
N ALA A 180 -0.65 28.00 5.76
CA ALA A 180 0.67 28.42 5.27
C ALA A 180 0.93 27.93 3.84
N ASN A 181 1.84 28.60 3.13
CA ASN A 181 2.32 28.16 1.83
C ASN A 181 3.53 27.23 2.04
N ALA A 182 3.49 26.02 1.48
CA ALA A 182 4.57 25.02 1.60
C ALA A 182 5.93 25.48 1.05
N GLN A 183 5.94 26.50 0.18
CA GLN A 183 7.14 27.10 -0.39
C GLN A 183 7.77 28.16 0.53
N SER A 184 7.09 28.60 1.59
CA SER A 184 7.67 29.47 2.64
C SER A 184 6.80 29.47 3.91
N MET A 185 7.34 28.89 4.97
CA MET A 185 6.72 28.67 6.29
C MET A 185 7.54 29.34 7.41
N PRO A 186 7.68 30.68 7.43
CA PRO A 186 8.50 31.41 8.41
C PRO A 186 8.04 31.27 9.87
N HIS A 187 6.84 30.70 10.10
CA HIS A 187 6.32 30.38 11.42
C HIS A 187 6.79 29.02 11.96
N VAL A 188 7.36 28.16 11.11
CA VAL A 188 7.96 26.88 11.50
C VAL A 188 9.47 27.06 11.67
N PRO A 189 10.05 26.84 12.88
CA PRO A 189 11.49 26.98 13.09
C PRO A 189 12.32 25.95 12.31
N ASP A 190 13.54 26.34 11.94
CA ASP A 190 14.57 25.43 11.45
C ASP A 190 14.77 24.25 12.41
N ASN A 191 14.97 23.05 11.88
CA ASN A 191 15.29 21.85 12.68
C ASN A 191 14.29 21.54 13.80
N SER A 192 12.99 21.73 13.57
CA SER A 192 11.93 21.52 14.57
C SER A 192 11.03 20.30 14.32
N ILE A 193 10.96 19.82 13.08
CA ILE A 193 10.07 18.72 12.65
C ILE A 193 10.84 17.39 12.61
N ASP A 194 10.28 16.29 13.12
CA ASP A 194 10.87 14.95 13.02
C ASP A 194 10.47 14.24 11.70
N LEU A 195 9.22 14.42 11.26
CA LEU A 195 8.66 13.85 10.02
C LEU A 195 7.84 14.91 9.26
N TYR A 196 8.14 15.08 7.97
CA TYR A 196 7.39 15.92 7.04
C TYR A 196 6.65 15.00 6.06
N THR A 197 5.32 15.08 6.01
CA THR A 197 4.49 14.36 5.03
C THR A 197 3.86 15.30 4.01
N VAL A 198 3.72 14.82 2.77
CA VAL A 198 2.86 15.44 1.75
C VAL A 198 2.24 14.35 0.88
N VAL A 199 0.92 14.34 0.75
CA VAL A 199 0.18 13.27 0.05
C VAL A 199 -0.81 13.87 -0.96
N PHE A 200 -0.65 13.53 -2.23
CA PHE A 200 -1.47 13.99 -3.36
C PHE A 200 -1.65 15.52 -3.45
N GLY A 201 -0.68 16.29 -2.94
CA GLY A 201 -0.67 17.76 -2.96
C GLY A 201 0.46 18.39 -3.78
N ILE A 202 1.67 17.84 -3.73
CA ILE A 202 2.90 18.49 -4.24
C ILE A 202 2.90 18.69 -5.77
N ARG A 203 2.14 17.89 -6.55
CA ARG A 203 1.98 18.14 -7.99
C ARG A 203 1.43 19.53 -8.32
N ASN A 204 0.65 20.12 -7.41
CA ASN A 204 -0.03 21.40 -7.63
C ASN A 204 0.83 22.64 -7.32
N PHE A 205 1.93 22.48 -6.55
CA PHE A 205 2.80 23.60 -6.14
C PHE A 205 3.38 24.37 -7.34
N THR A 206 3.62 25.68 -7.17
CA THR A 206 4.13 26.55 -8.25
C THR A 206 5.60 26.24 -8.51
N ASP A 207 6.39 26.24 -7.43
CA ASP A 207 7.78 25.81 -7.39
C ASP A 207 7.93 24.63 -6.41
N LYS A 208 8.15 23.44 -6.97
CA LYS A 208 8.36 22.21 -6.21
C LYS A 208 9.74 22.15 -5.54
N GLN A 209 10.74 22.83 -6.13
CA GLN A 209 12.09 22.83 -5.60
C GLN A 209 12.15 23.68 -4.33
N ALA A 210 11.53 24.87 -4.34
CA ALA A 210 11.42 25.72 -3.15
C ALA A 210 10.71 25.01 -1.98
N ALA A 211 9.65 24.24 -2.24
CA ALA A 211 8.96 23.47 -1.21
C ALA A 211 9.80 22.30 -0.65
N LEU A 212 10.68 21.69 -1.45
CA LEU A 212 11.62 20.66 -0.98
C LEU A 212 12.75 21.28 -0.15
N GLU A 213 13.25 22.45 -0.54
CA GLU A 213 14.26 23.22 0.21
C GLU A 213 13.70 23.74 1.54
N GLU A 214 12.43 24.15 1.57
CA GLU A 214 11.74 24.54 2.80
C GLU A 214 11.44 23.33 3.72
N ALA A 215 11.05 22.18 3.14
CA ALA A 215 10.96 20.92 3.88
C ALA A 215 12.30 20.53 4.50
N TYR A 216 13.41 20.72 3.77
CA TYR A 216 14.76 20.50 4.27
C TYR A 216 15.11 21.45 5.41
N ARG A 217 14.72 22.74 5.36
CA ARG A 217 14.94 23.70 6.45
C ARG A 217 14.26 23.26 7.75
N VAL A 218 12.96 22.97 7.71
CA VAL A 218 12.14 22.73 8.92
C VAL A 218 12.43 21.39 9.60
N LEU A 219 12.87 20.37 8.85
CA LEU A 219 13.24 19.07 9.40
C LEU A 219 14.47 19.13 10.31
N LYS A 220 14.43 18.39 11.43
CA LYS A 220 15.59 18.07 12.28
C LYS A 220 16.63 17.29 11.46
N PRO A 221 17.93 17.35 11.81
CA PRO A 221 18.90 16.37 11.32
C PRO A 221 18.48 14.95 11.72
N GLY A 222 18.59 13.99 10.79
CA GLY A 222 17.99 12.66 10.91
C GLY A 222 16.48 12.60 10.68
N GLY A 223 15.81 13.75 10.51
CA GLY A 223 14.39 13.84 10.20
C GLY A 223 14.07 13.43 8.75
N VAL A 224 12.85 12.95 8.55
CA VAL A 224 12.42 12.29 7.31
C VAL A 224 11.47 13.17 6.52
N PHE A 225 11.76 13.36 5.23
CA PHE A 225 10.80 13.80 4.22
C PHE A 225 10.13 12.58 3.59
N ALA A 226 8.79 12.58 3.55
CA ALA A 226 8.00 11.52 2.94
C ALA A 226 6.90 12.12 2.06
N CYS A 227 6.90 11.74 0.78
CA CYS A 227 5.92 12.17 -0.20
C CYS A 227 5.18 10.95 -0.77
N MET A 228 3.88 11.05 -0.99
CA MET A 228 3.15 10.12 -1.86
C MET A 228 2.36 10.90 -2.91
N GLU A 229 2.59 10.61 -4.18
CA GLU A 229 2.00 11.34 -5.30
C GLU A 229 1.76 10.40 -6.49
N PHE A 230 0.86 10.78 -7.40
CA PHE A 230 0.70 10.07 -8.67
C PHE A 230 1.99 10.17 -9.51
N SER A 231 2.31 9.11 -10.26
CA SER A 231 3.57 9.03 -11.00
C SER A 231 3.44 8.27 -12.33
N LYS A 232 4.57 7.95 -12.97
CA LYS A 232 4.62 7.37 -14.31
C LYS A 232 4.69 5.84 -14.24
N VAL A 233 3.72 5.18 -14.85
CA VAL A 233 3.61 3.71 -14.92
C VAL A 233 4.81 3.12 -15.69
N GLU A 234 5.56 2.21 -15.06
CA GLU A 234 6.82 1.65 -15.60
C GLU A 234 6.59 0.72 -16.82
N ASN A 235 5.42 0.06 -16.92
CA ASN A 235 5.10 -0.82 -18.05
C ASN A 235 4.40 -0.06 -19.18
N SER A 236 5.02 0.04 -20.36
CA SER A 236 4.51 0.81 -21.51
C SER A 236 3.11 0.40 -22.00
N ILE A 237 2.76 -0.89 -21.92
CA ILE A 237 1.44 -1.39 -22.34
C ILE A 237 0.39 -0.94 -21.32
N PHE A 238 0.67 -1.15 -20.03
CA PHE A 238 -0.24 -0.74 -18.95
C PHE A 238 -0.38 0.78 -18.88
N ASN A 239 0.71 1.53 -19.10
CA ASN A 239 0.72 2.99 -19.21
C ASN A 239 -0.17 3.48 -20.37
N SER A 240 -0.16 2.79 -21.53
CA SER A 240 -1.02 3.15 -22.67
C SER A 240 -2.51 2.94 -22.35
N VAL A 241 -2.86 1.83 -21.69
CA VAL A 241 -4.24 1.58 -21.23
C VAL A 241 -4.67 2.57 -20.14
N TYR A 242 -3.80 2.81 -19.16
CA TYR A 242 -4.02 3.78 -18.09
C TYR A 242 -4.25 5.18 -18.64
N LYS A 243 -3.40 5.66 -19.57
CA LYS A 243 -3.59 6.97 -20.21
C LYS A 243 -4.89 7.05 -21.02
N GLN A 244 -5.22 6.03 -21.81
CA GLN A 244 -6.46 6.02 -22.58
C GLN A 244 -7.69 6.08 -21.66
N TRP A 245 -7.67 5.36 -20.54
CA TRP A 245 -8.70 5.42 -19.51
C TRP A 245 -8.72 6.79 -18.81
N SER A 246 -7.58 7.29 -18.33
CA SER A 246 -7.49 8.54 -17.59
C SER A 246 -7.92 9.75 -18.40
N PHE A 247 -7.41 9.94 -19.62
CA PHE A 247 -7.75 11.10 -20.45
C PHE A 247 -9.17 11.04 -21.06
N SER A 248 -9.79 9.85 -21.14
CA SER A 248 -11.15 9.70 -21.70
C SER A 248 -12.22 9.63 -20.62
N ALA A 249 -12.07 8.70 -19.66
CA ALA A 249 -13.12 8.36 -18.70
C ALA A 249 -13.18 9.32 -17.51
N ILE A 250 -12.03 9.72 -16.94
CA ILE A 250 -12.01 10.54 -15.71
C ILE A 250 -12.71 11.91 -15.91
N PRO A 251 -12.45 12.69 -16.98
CA PRO A 251 -13.14 13.97 -17.19
C PRO A 251 -14.63 13.80 -17.52
N MET A 252 -15.01 12.75 -18.26
CA MET A 252 -16.43 12.47 -18.56
C MET A 252 -17.21 12.05 -17.32
N ILE A 253 -16.59 11.30 -16.40
CA ILE A 253 -17.25 10.83 -15.18
C ILE A 253 -17.23 11.92 -14.10
N GLY A 254 -16.20 12.78 -14.05
CA GLY A 254 -16.23 14.04 -13.29
C GLY A 254 -17.41 14.93 -13.71
N GLN A 255 -17.61 15.09 -15.03
CA GLN A 255 -18.77 15.81 -15.57
C GLN A 255 -20.12 15.17 -15.18
N LEU A 256 -20.20 13.83 -15.15
CA LEU A 256 -21.44 13.09 -14.85
C LEU A 256 -21.78 13.07 -13.35
N VAL A 257 -20.77 12.95 -12.48
CA VAL A 257 -20.93 12.69 -11.03
C VAL A 257 -20.80 13.97 -10.20
N ALA A 258 -19.85 14.84 -10.53
CA ALA A 258 -19.57 16.07 -9.79
C ALA A 258 -20.04 17.34 -10.51
N GLY A 259 -20.42 17.26 -11.79
CA GLY A 259 -20.75 18.42 -12.63
C GLY A 259 -19.54 19.24 -13.09
N ASP A 260 -18.36 18.98 -12.52
CA ASP A 260 -17.11 19.71 -12.75
C ASP A 260 -16.16 18.87 -13.64
N ARG A 261 -16.19 19.14 -14.95
CA ARG A 261 -15.26 18.51 -15.90
C ARG A 261 -13.85 19.07 -15.78
N ASP A 262 -13.72 20.37 -15.55
CA ASP A 262 -12.47 21.10 -15.76
C ASP A 262 -11.48 20.85 -14.62
N SER A 263 -11.97 20.68 -13.39
CA SER A 263 -11.15 20.20 -12.26
C SER A 263 -10.62 18.78 -12.50
N TYR A 264 -11.45 17.87 -13.04
CA TYR A 264 -11.04 16.50 -13.37
C TYR A 264 -10.10 16.44 -14.60
N GLN A 265 -10.24 17.36 -15.56
CA GLN A 265 -9.31 17.54 -16.67
C GLN A 265 -7.95 18.04 -16.17
N TYR A 266 -7.92 19.14 -15.41
CA TYR A 266 -6.71 19.69 -14.78
C TYR A 266 -5.97 18.62 -13.97
N LEU A 267 -6.71 17.80 -13.23
CA LEU A 267 -6.18 16.73 -12.41
C LEU A 267 -5.37 15.71 -13.21
N VAL A 268 -5.91 15.17 -14.32
CA VAL A 268 -5.18 14.23 -15.19
C VAL A 268 -3.96 14.90 -15.85
N GLU A 269 -4.10 16.15 -16.29
CA GLU A 269 -2.98 16.92 -16.87
C GLU A 269 -1.88 17.23 -15.84
N SER A 270 -2.24 17.45 -14.56
CA SER A 270 -1.30 17.67 -13.45
C SER A 270 -0.46 16.44 -13.12
N ILE A 271 -1.01 15.24 -13.36
CA ILE A 271 -0.33 13.95 -13.18
C ILE A 271 0.66 13.73 -14.34
N GLU A 272 0.23 13.93 -15.59
CA GLU A 272 1.10 13.80 -16.77
C GLU A 272 2.28 14.79 -16.75
N LYS A 273 2.05 16.01 -16.22
CA LYS A 273 3.09 17.03 -16.01
C LYS A 273 3.96 16.81 -14.76
N PHE A 274 3.67 15.81 -13.92
CA PHE A 274 4.51 15.53 -12.75
C PHE A 274 5.84 14.88 -13.19
N PRO A 275 6.97 15.14 -12.49
CA PRO A 275 8.22 14.47 -12.82
C PRO A 275 8.10 12.95 -12.62
N SER A 276 8.88 12.17 -13.38
CA SER A 276 9.03 10.73 -13.12
C SER A 276 9.68 10.50 -11.76
N GLN A 277 9.65 9.25 -11.32
CA GLN A 277 10.18 8.86 -10.02
C GLN A 277 11.66 9.20 -9.86
N GLU A 278 12.50 8.98 -10.89
CA GLU A 278 13.93 9.33 -10.86
C GLU A 278 14.15 10.86 -10.98
N GLU A 279 13.33 11.57 -11.77
CA GLU A 279 13.40 13.04 -11.86
C GLU A 279 13.05 13.69 -10.50
N PHE A 280 11.98 13.25 -9.84
CA PHE A 280 11.55 13.78 -8.54
C PHE A 280 12.52 13.39 -7.40
N ARG A 281 13.06 12.16 -7.43
CA ARG A 281 14.18 11.74 -6.58
C ARG A 281 15.37 12.69 -6.72
N GLY A 282 15.72 13.09 -7.95
CA GLY A 282 16.77 14.07 -8.23
C GLY A 282 16.49 15.45 -7.63
N MET A 283 15.22 15.92 -7.64
CA MET A 283 14.83 17.17 -6.97
C MET A 283 14.97 17.09 -5.45
N ILE A 284 14.57 15.97 -4.85
CA ILE A 284 14.73 15.71 -3.40
C ILE A 284 16.21 15.71 -3.02
N GLN A 285 17.06 15.02 -3.79
CA GLN A 285 18.51 15.01 -3.57
C GLN A 285 19.12 16.42 -3.72
N LYS A 286 18.68 17.18 -4.73
CA LYS A 286 19.12 18.58 -4.96
C LYS A 286 18.79 19.51 -3.79
N ALA A 287 17.69 19.28 -3.07
CA ALA A 287 17.34 20.04 -1.87
C ALA A 287 18.22 19.72 -0.64
N GLY A 288 19.17 18.78 -0.75
CA GLY A 288 20.12 18.42 0.30
C GLY A 288 19.81 17.11 1.04
N PHE A 289 18.70 16.45 0.72
CA PHE A 289 18.34 15.17 1.35
C PHE A 289 19.26 14.02 0.89
N MET A 290 19.65 13.18 1.83
CA MET A 290 20.17 11.85 1.52
C MET A 290 19.03 10.96 1.03
N ILE A 291 19.29 10.12 0.03
CA ILE A 291 18.30 9.25 -0.59
C ILE A 291 18.53 7.79 -0.12
N PRO A 292 17.66 7.20 0.70
CA PRO A 292 17.77 5.80 1.12
C PRO A 292 17.33 4.84 0.00
N GLY A 293 18.12 3.79 -0.26
CA GLY A 293 17.82 2.76 -1.26
C GLY A 293 17.60 3.34 -2.68
N ARG A 294 16.53 2.93 -3.35
CA ARG A 294 16.09 3.53 -4.63
C ARG A 294 15.58 4.98 -4.46
N GLY A 295 15.25 5.41 -3.24
CA GLY A 295 14.62 6.70 -2.95
C GLY A 295 13.11 6.74 -3.15
N PHE A 296 12.54 5.71 -3.78
CA PHE A 296 11.11 5.59 -3.98
C PHE A 296 10.63 4.14 -4.13
N GLU A 297 9.34 3.96 -3.84
CA GLU A 297 8.58 2.72 -3.97
C GLU A 297 7.40 2.95 -4.94
N ASN A 298 7.22 2.05 -5.92
CA ASN A 298 6.14 2.14 -6.89
C ASN A 298 4.90 1.36 -6.43
N LEU A 299 3.77 2.06 -6.35
CA LEU A 299 2.47 1.49 -5.98
C LEU A 299 1.66 1.16 -7.25
N THR A 300 1.05 -0.03 -7.28
CA THR A 300 0.22 -0.55 -8.38
C THR A 300 0.86 -0.32 -9.76
N GLY A 301 2.12 -0.74 -9.93
CA GLY A 301 2.85 -0.63 -11.20
C GLY A 301 3.37 0.79 -11.55
N GLY A 302 3.33 1.72 -10.59
CA GLY A 302 3.83 3.09 -10.75
C GLY A 302 2.72 4.13 -11.04
N ILE A 303 1.44 3.80 -10.84
CA ILE A 303 0.33 4.77 -10.89
C ILE A 303 0.53 5.84 -9.80
N ALA A 304 0.98 5.42 -8.63
CA ALA A 304 1.48 6.30 -7.57
C ALA A 304 2.85 5.83 -7.11
N ALA A 305 3.62 6.72 -6.47
CA ALA A 305 4.89 6.39 -5.87
C ALA A 305 5.00 7.03 -4.46
N ILE A 306 5.70 6.35 -3.56
CA ILE A 306 6.15 6.91 -2.28
C ILE A 306 7.62 7.28 -2.43
N HIS A 307 7.97 8.54 -2.24
CA HIS A 307 9.35 9.04 -2.22
C HIS A 307 9.78 9.35 -0.78
N LYS A 308 11.03 9.03 -0.44
CA LYS A 308 11.60 9.28 0.89
C LYS A 308 12.98 9.94 0.79
N GLY A 309 13.26 10.85 1.72
CA GLY A 309 14.57 11.50 1.88
C GLY A 309 14.87 11.76 3.36
N ILE A 310 16.14 11.74 3.74
CA ILE A 310 16.60 11.90 5.13
C ILE A 310 17.53 13.10 5.21
N LYS A 311 17.29 14.02 6.15
CA LYS A 311 18.19 15.14 6.38
C LYS A 311 19.47 14.62 7.05
N PRO A 312 20.69 14.89 6.52
CA PRO A 312 21.93 14.40 7.12
C PRO A 312 22.14 14.93 8.54
N LEU A 313 22.80 14.14 9.38
CA LEU A 313 23.31 14.60 10.68
C LEU A 313 24.49 15.57 10.47
N PRO A 314 24.60 16.68 11.23
CA PRO A 314 25.78 17.53 11.19
C PRO A 314 26.98 16.76 11.75
N LEU A 315 27.88 16.36 10.85
CA LEU A 315 29.12 15.68 11.20
C LEU A 315 30.10 16.65 11.89
N LEU A 316 30.77 16.16 12.94
CA LEU A 316 31.82 16.91 13.64
C LEU A 316 33.11 16.95 12.80
N GLY A 317 33.22 17.95 11.92
CA GLY A 317 34.48 18.41 11.33
C GLY A 317 34.85 17.86 9.94
N GLU A 318 34.89 18.78 8.96
CA GLU A 318 35.77 18.89 7.78
C GLU A 318 36.07 17.70 6.82
N ASP A 319 36.18 16.44 7.26
CA ASP A 319 36.87 15.38 6.50
C ASP A 319 35.99 14.54 5.53
N TYR A 320 34.72 14.92 5.28
CA TYR A 320 33.80 14.09 4.47
C TYR A 320 33.76 14.39 2.96
N LEU A 321 34.12 15.62 2.52
CA LEU A 321 34.05 16.01 1.10
C LEU A 321 35.23 15.47 0.26
N SER A 322 36.36 15.18 0.90
CA SER A 322 37.52 14.53 0.27
C SER A 322 37.19 13.11 -0.18
N PHE A 323 36.39 12.37 0.59
CA PHE A 323 36.09 10.95 0.34
C PHE A 323 35.20 10.71 -0.89
N TYR A 324 34.24 11.60 -1.15
CA TYR A 324 33.34 11.47 -2.31
C TYR A 324 34.02 11.81 -3.64
N SER A 325 34.83 12.89 -3.68
CA SER A 325 35.54 13.27 -4.91
C SER A 325 36.60 12.23 -5.34
N ALA A 326 37.09 11.41 -4.40
CA ALA A 326 37.98 10.28 -4.68
C ALA A 326 37.26 9.06 -5.29
N LEU A 327 35.94 8.93 -5.11
CA LEU A 327 35.16 7.79 -5.62
C LEU A 327 34.63 8.00 -7.04
N GLU A 328 34.39 9.23 -7.48
CA GLU A 328 34.05 9.53 -8.89
C GLU A 328 35.26 9.47 -9.83
N ASN A 329 36.46 9.82 -9.33
CA ASN A 329 37.69 9.88 -10.12
C ASN A 329 38.47 8.56 -10.09
N GLY A 330 37.88 7.52 -10.69
CA GLY A 330 38.40 6.15 -10.66
C GLY A 330 39.84 5.99 -11.16
N PHE A 331 40.80 5.85 -10.24
CA PHE A 331 42.19 5.50 -10.52
C PHE A 331 42.60 4.19 -9.83
N CYS A 332 42.98 3.21 -10.63
CA CYS A 332 43.57 1.96 -10.17
C CYS A 332 45.10 1.98 -10.37
N THR A 333 45.88 2.04 -9.29
CA THR A 333 47.20 1.38 -9.20
C THR A 333 47.79 1.38 -7.78
N GLN A 334 48.35 0.23 -7.40
CA GLN A 334 49.46 -0.03 -6.47
C GLN A 334 49.61 0.77 -5.15
N ALA A 335 49.71 0.02 -4.04
CA ALA A 335 50.39 0.45 -2.82
C ALA A 335 51.45 -0.58 -2.41
N HIS A 336 52.70 -0.13 -2.20
CA HIS A 336 53.75 -0.92 -1.54
C HIS A 336 53.73 -0.68 -0.01
N PRO A 337 54.10 -1.66 0.83
CA PRO A 337 54.00 -1.54 2.28
C PRO A 337 55.18 -0.80 2.90
N LEU A 338 54.94 -0.13 4.04
CA LEU A 338 55.99 0.42 4.90
C LEU A 338 56.15 -0.37 6.21
N GLN A 339 57.42 -0.56 6.55
CA GLN A 339 57.90 -1.01 7.87
C GLN A 339 57.78 0.17 8.88
N GLN A 340 58.01 0.05 10.20
CA GLN A 340 58.65 -0.99 11.02
C GLN A 340 58.25 -0.75 12.49
N PHE A 341 58.35 -1.77 13.38
CA PHE A 341 59.07 -1.70 14.67
C PHE A 341 58.89 -2.99 15.50
N ALA A 342 60.01 -3.65 15.83
CA ALA A 342 60.16 -4.74 16.80
C ALA A 342 61.65 -4.80 17.22
N PRO A 343 62.00 -5.25 18.44
CA PRO A 343 62.62 -6.58 18.62
C PRO A 343 62.36 -7.16 20.04
N PRO A 344 63.14 -8.13 20.58
CA PRO A 344 63.88 -9.29 20.01
C PRO A 344 63.34 -10.64 20.59
N LEU A 345 63.74 -11.88 20.25
CA LEU A 345 64.36 -12.64 19.13
C LEU A 345 64.68 -14.06 19.66
N SER A 346 65.17 -14.98 18.80
CA SER A 346 65.48 -16.42 19.07
C SER A 346 64.27 -17.35 18.98
N SER A 347 64.30 -18.61 18.49
CA SER A 347 65.23 -19.38 17.62
C SER A 347 64.51 -20.70 17.21
N ALA A 348 64.87 -21.50 16.18
CA ALA A 348 65.70 -21.35 14.98
C ALA A 348 65.29 -22.47 13.96
N THR A 349 65.95 -22.58 12.80
CA THR A 349 65.73 -23.58 11.74
C THR A 349 67.02 -24.37 11.43
N PRO A 350 67.05 -25.40 10.55
CA PRO A 350 67.22 -25.16 9.09
C PRO A 350 66.63 -26.27 8.15
N PHE A 351 67.05 -26.22 6.87
CA PHE A 351 66.83 -27.17 5.74
C PHE A 351 65.58 -26.99 4.84
N CYS A 352 65.71 -27.12 3.51
CA CYS A 352 66.30 -26.14 2.56
C CYS A 352 66.49 -26.74 1.13
N LEU A 353 65.67 -26.29 0.15
CA LEU A 353 65.91 -26.30 -1.33
C LEU A 353 66.16 -27.67 -2.04
N PRO A 354 66.14 -27.76 -3.40
CA PRO A 354 65.77 -26.79 -4.47
C PRO A 354 64.38 -27.16 -5.09
N SER A 355 63.94 -26.93 -6.35
CA SER A 355 64.53 -26.38 -7.60
C SER A 355 63.48 -25.63 -8.49
N MET A 356 63.29 -26.01 -9.77
CA MET A 356 62.44 -25.38 -10.80
C MET A 356 62.09 -26.37 -11.92
N ILE A 357 60.96 -26.17 -12.64
CA ILE A 357 60.91 -26.00 -14.12
C ILE A 357 59.49 -25.63 -14.62
N THR A 358 59.45 -24.98 -15.79
CA THR A 358 58.41 -24.25 -16.55
C THR A 358 56.96 -24.77 -16.65
N LYS A 359 56.03 -23.82 -16.96
CA LYS A 359 54.85 -23.87 -17.87
C LYS A 359 54.34 -25.27 -18.29
N GLU A 360 53.04 -25.56 -18.28
CA GLU A 360 52.03 -24.78 -19.03
C GLU A 360 50.60 -24.79 -18.40
N ARG A 361 49.53 -25.06 -19.15
CA ARG A 361 48.14 -24.63 -18.83
C ARG A 361 47.11 -25.78 -18.96
N VAL A 362 46.01 -25.67 -18.20
CA VAL A 362 44.76 -26.47 -18.28
C VAL A 362 44.79 -27.88 -17.65
N ALA A 363 44.13 -28.02 -16.50
CA ALA A 363 42.98 -28.92 -16.31
C ALA A 363 42.18 -28.49 -15.05
N ARG A 364 40.86 -28.68 -15.05
CA ARG A 364 40.05 -28.80 -13.82
C ARG A 364 39.81 -30.29 -13.63
N ASP A 365 40.39 -30.90 -12.59
CA ASP A 365 39.92 -32.16 -11.99
C ASP A 365 40.81 -32.51 -10.78
N GLU A 366 40.29 -32.29 -9.56
CA GLU A 366 40.63 -33.01 -8.32
C GLU A 366 39.82 -32.43 -7.14
N LEU A 367 38.52 -32.72 -7.13
CA LEU A 367 37.67 -32.59 -5.92
C LEU A 367 36.56 -33.65 -5.85
N SER A 368 36.57 -34.61 -6.78
CA SER A 368 35.66 -35.74 -6.87
C SER A 368 36.29 -36.98 -6.21
N LEU A 369 35.89 -37.28 -4.96
CA LEU A 369 35.58 -38.63 -4.46
C LEU A 369 35.27 -38.62 -2.95
N LEU A 370 34.60 -39.69 -2.48
CA LEU A 370 34.09 -39.93 -1.12
C LEU A 370 32.87 -39.05 -0.75
N SER A 371 31.65 -39.58 -0.58
CA SER A 371 31.24 -40.99 -0.55
C SER A 371 29.83 -41.18 -1.16
N LEU A 372 29.65 -42.31 -1.85
CA LEU A 372 28.39 -42.71 -2.48
C LEU A 372 27.43 -43.36 -1.46
N THR A 373 26.13 -43.14 -1.65
CA THR A 373 25.05 -44.06 -1.24
C THR A 373 24.21 -44.33 -2.48
N PRO A 374 23.87 -45.59 -2.82
CA PRO A 374 23.25 -45.90 -4.10
C PRO A 374 21.77 -45.47 -4.14
N PRO A 375 21.26 -45.00 -5.30
CA PRO A 375 19.83 -44.89 -5.52
C PRO A 375 19.23 -46.29 -5.75
N ASP A 376 18.27 -46.69 -4.91
CA ASP A 376 17.48 -47.89 -5.16
C ASP A 376 16.57 -47.71 -6.39
N SER A 377 16.27 -48.81 -7.08
CA SER A 377 15.77 -48.79 -8.45
C SER A 377 14.28 -48.47 -8.59
N LEU A 378 13.93 -47.49 -9.44
CA LEU A 378 12.60 -47.32 -10.02
C LEU A 378 12.66 -47.08 -11.55
N ASP A 379 12.13 -48.06 -12.28
CA ASP A 379 11.75 -48.13 -13.71
C ASP A 379 12.69 -47.59 -14.83
N PRO A 380 13.35 -48.48 -15.62
CA PRO A 380 14.19 -48.10 -16.75
C PRO A 380 13.46 -48.15 -18.11
N THR A 381 12.29 -47.51 -18.26
CA THR A 381 11.57 -47.43 -19.56
C THR A 381 11.06 -46.03 -19.93
N LEU A 382 11.97 -45.16 -20.39
CA LEU A 382 11.61 -44.03 -21.26
C LEU A 382 12.33 -44.18 -22.61
N PRO A 383 11.60 -44.25 -23.73
CA PRO A 383 12.21 -44.48 -25.04
C PRO A 383 12.94 -43.23 -25.54
N THR A 384 14.14 -43.42 -26.08
CA THR A 384 14.94 -42.37 -26.74
C THR A 384 14.34 -41.98 -28.09
N MET A 385 13.25 -41.19 -28.06
CA MET A 385 12.65 -40.63 -29.26
C MET A 385 13.61 -39.65 -29.96
N LYS A 386 13.73 -39.80 -31.29
CA LYS A 386 14.39 -38.80 -32.13
C LYS A 386 13.46 -37.62 -32.29
N TYR A 387 13.71 -36.60 -31.49
CA TYR A 387 12.93 -35.39 -31.39
C TYR A 387 13.38 -34.32 -32.39
N SER A 388 12.43 -33.49 -32.85
CA SER A 388 12.66 -32.39 -33.79
C SER A 388 13.05 -31.09 -33.07
N ASP A 389 13.40 -30.02 -33.81
CA ASP A 389 13.73 -28.71 -33.20
C ASP A 389 12.59 -28.15 -32.34
N HIS A 390 11.33 -28.46 -32.66
CA HIS A 390 10.17 -28.07 -31.84
C HIS A 390 10.14 -28.78 -30.48
N ASP A 391 10.65 -30.01 -30.42
CA ASP A 391 10.60 -30.87 -29.25
C ASP A 391 11.78 -30.61 -28.29
N MET A 392 12.90 -30.06 -28.77
CA MET A 392 14.06 -29.71 -27.93
C MET A 392 13.70 -28.73 -26.81
N SER A 393 12.80 -27.77 -27.09
CA SER A 393 12.27 -26.86 -26.07
C SER A 393 11.43 -27.57 -25.00
N VAL A 394 10.61 -28.55 -25.41
CA VAL A 394 9.76 -29.34 -24.50
C VAL A 394 10.62 -30.29 -23.66
N SER A 395 11.59 -30.95 -24.27
CA SER A 395 12.59 -31.80 -23.61
C SER A 395 13.37 -31.02 -22.54
N THR A 396 13.81 -29.80 -22.86
CA THR A 396 14.53 -28.92 -21.92
C THR A 396 13.64 -28.50 -20.75
N ALA A 397 12.37 -28.16 -20.99
CA ALA A 397 11.42 -27.82 -19.93
C ALA A 397 11.11 -29.02 -19.01
N LEU A 398 10.89 -30.21 -19.59
CA LEU A 398 10.68 -31.45 -18.84
C LEU A 398 11.91 -31.84 -18.02
N HIS A 399 13.12 -31.59 -18.54
CA HIS A 399 14.37 -31.83 -17.82
C HIS A 399 14.49 -30.94 -16.59
N VAL A 400 14.30 -29.61 -16.72
CA VAL A 400 14.31 -28.67 -15.58
C VAL A 400 13.27 -29.07 -14.52
N ILE A 401 12.04 -29.39 -14.93
CA ILE A 401 10.97 -29.86 -14.00
C ILE A 401 11.39 -31.16 -13.28
N THR A 402 12.09 -32.06 -13.97
CA THR A 402 12.58 -33.33 -13.40
C THR A 402 13.71 -33.10 -12.40
N THR A 403 14.66 -32.21 -12.71
CA THR A 403 15.74 -31.80 -11.81
C THR A 403 15.20 -31.11 -10.55
N GLU A 404 14.27 -30.16 -10.68
CA GLU A 404 13.67 -29.50 -9.52
C GLU A 404 12.88 -30.48 -8.63
N ARG A 405 12.16 -31.44 -9.22
CA ARG A 405 11.49 -32.53 -8.50
C ARG A 405 12.49 -33.42 -7.75
N ALA A 406 13.63 -33.76 -8.36
CA ALA A 406 14.68 -34.55 -7.72
C ALA A 406 15.36 -33.79 -6.57
N ALA A 407 15.57 -32.49 -6.71
CA ALA A 407 16.08 -31.63 -5.63
C ALA A 407 15.12 -31.57 -4.42
N LEU A 408 13.80 -31.47 -4.67
CA LEU A 408 12.79 -31.52 -3.60
C LEU A 408 12.72 -32.89 -2.91
N ALA A 409 12.80 -34.00 -3.65
CA ALA A 409 12.84 -35.34 -3.05
C ALA A 409 14.10 -35.57 -2.18
N HIS A 410 15.25 -35.02 -2.59
CA HIS A 410 16.46 -35.05 -1.77
C HIS A 410 16.34 -34.19 -0.50
N LEU A 411 15.69 -33.03 -0.59
CA LEU A 411 15.37 -32.18 0.56
C LEU A 411 14.44 -32.88 1.56
N GLU A 412 13.40 -33.55 1.08
CA GLU A 412 12.48 -34.35 1.90
C GLU A 412 13.24 -35.45 2.65
N HIS A 413 13.99 -36.29 1.92
CA HIS A 413 14.79 -37.36 2.51
C HIS A 413 15.82 -36.87 3.54
N LEU A 414 16.42 -35.69 3.33
CA LEU A 414 17.33 -35.06 4.30
C LEU A 414 16.60 -34.73 5.60
N TYR A 415 15.40 -34.17 5.55
CA TYR A 415 14.62 -33.85 6.75
C TYR A 415 13.92 -35.06 7.39
N GLU A 416 13.77 -36.18 6.68
CA GLU A 416 13.37 -37.47 7.27
C GLU A 416 14.51 -38.15 8.03
N THR A 417 15.74 -38.14 7.49
CA THR A 417 16.86 -38.96 7.99
C THR A 417 17.82 -38.22 8.91
N ASN A 418 18.02 -36.91 8.73
CA ASN A 418 19.05 -36.16 9.45
C ASN A 418 18.50 -35.51 10.73
N ALA A 419 18.77 -36.15 11.87
CA ALA A 419 18.36 -35.68 13.19
C ALA A 419 18.87 -34.25 13.54
N LEU A 420 20.01 -33.81 12.98
CA LEU A 420 20.51 -32.45 13.20
C LEU A 420 19.69 -31.42 12.41
N ALA A 421 19.27 -31.75 11.18
CA ALA A 421 18.38 -30.91 10.40
C ALA A 421 17.00 -30.81 11.07
N GLN A 422 16.49 -31.91 11.63
CA GLN A 422 15.25 -31.94 12.42
C GLN A 422 15.33 -31.08 13.69
N ASP A 423 16.41 -31.20 14.48
CA ASP A 423 16.63 -30.33 15.66
C ASP A 423 16.70 -28.86 15.26
N HIS A 424 17.47 -28.51 14.23
CA HIS A 424 17.59 -27.13 13.78
C HIS A 424 16.27 -26.55 13.25
N LEU A 425 15.47 -27.34 12.54
CA LEU A 425 14.12 -26.93 12.13
C LEU A 425 13.22 -26.70 13.36
N ALA A 426 13.25 -27.60 14.35
CA ALA A 426 12.53 -27.42 15.60
C ALA A 426 13.02 -26.19 16.40
N ARG A 427 14.34 -25.93 16.43
CA ARG A 427 14.94 -24.73 17.04
C ARG A 427 14.55 -23.45 16.32
N ALA A 428 14.57 -23.42 14.98
CA ALA A 428 14.13 -22.29 14.18
C ALA A 428 12.65 -21.96 14.43
N VAL A 429 11.78 -22.97 14.33
CA VAL A 429 10.34 -22.85 14.61
C VAL A 429 10.09 -22.38 16.06
N ASN A 430 10.83 -22.90 17.05
CA ASN A 430 10.78 -22.41 18.43
C ASN A 430 11.21 -20.95 18.55
N ARG A 431 12.32 -20.57 17.90
CA ARG A 431 12.90 -19.23 17.97
C ARG A 431 11.98 -18.17 17.38
N ILE A 432 11.43 -18.41 16.19
CA ILE A 432 10.47 -17.48 15.56
C ILE A 432 9.19 -17.39 16.40
N THR A 433 8.69 -18.51 16.94
CA THR A 433 7.53 -18.51 17.85
C THR A 433 7.79 -17.69 19.13
N HIS A 434 9.00 -17.75 19.69
CA HIS A 434 9.39 -16.94 20.85
C HIS A 434 9.45 -15.45 20.48
N THR A 435 10.17 -15.13 19.40
CA THR A 435 10.37 -13.77 18.86
C THR A 435 9.05 -13.02 18.66
N VAL A 436 8.07 -13.64 17.98
CA VAL A 436 6.75 -13.01 17.77
C VAL A 436 5.99 -12.85 19.10
N ARG A 437 6.13 -13.78 20.05
CA ARG A 437 5.51 -13.67 21.39
C ARG A 437 6.17 -12.64 22.31
N SER A 438 7.43 -12.28 22.07
CA SER A 438 8.15 -11.20 22.75
C SER A 438 8.02 -9.84 22.05
N GLY A 439 7.13 -9.70 21.06
CA GLY A 439 6.95 -8.44 20.32
C GLY A 439 8.12 -8.09 19.40
N GLY A 440 8.94 -9.06 19.00
CA GLY A 440 9.90 -8.95 17.92
C GLY A 440 9.33 -9.45 16.59
N LYS A 441 10.11 -9.30 15.52
CA LYS A 441 9.75 -9.76 14.17
C LYS A 441 10.82 -10.67 13.56
N LEU A 442 10.42 -11.42 12.54
CA LEU A 442 11.34 -12.13 11.65
C LEU A 442 11.84 -11.16 10.57
N VAL A 443 13.14 -10.92 10.49
CA VAL A 443 13.75 -10.08 9.46
C VAL A 443 14.34 -10.98 8.37
N CYS A 444 13.70 -11.01 7.20
CA CYS A 444 14.09 -11.84 6.06
C CYS A 444 15.09 -11.10 5.16
N CYS A 445 16.27 -11.68 4.95
CA CYS A 445 17.35 -11.09 4.14
C CYS A 445 17.86 -12.05 3.07
N GLY A 446 18.15 -11.50 1.89
CA GLY A 446 18.79 -12.22 0.79
C GLY A 446 19.10 -11.28 -0.37
N VAL A 447 20.03 -11.68 -1.24
CA VAL A 447 20.45 -10.90 -2.41
C VAL A 447 19.91 -11.55 -3.69
N GLY A 448 19.57 -10.73 -4.69
CA GLY A 448 19.15 -11.21 -6.02
C GLY A 448 17.97 -12.20 -5.97
N LYS A 449 18.16 -13.39 -6.54
CA LYS A 449 17.13 -14.45 -6.55
C LYS A 449 16.76 -14.93 -5.14
N SER A 450 17.73 -15.14 -4.26
CA SER A 450 17.46 -15.47 -2.84
C SER A 450 16.74 -14.33 -2.11
N GLY A 451 17.01 -13.08 -2.48
CA GLY A 451 16.24 -11.91 -2.01
C GLY A 451 14.77 -11.94 -2.43
N LYS A 452 14.46 -12.43 -3.65
CA LYS A 452 13.06 -12.64 -4.09
C LYS A 452 12.36 -13.79 -3.36
N ILE A 453 13.08 -14.85 -3.01
CA ILE A 453 12.55 -15.89 -2.11
C ILE A 453 12.30 -15.31 -0.71
N ALA A 454 13.22 -14.51 -0.16
CA ALA A 454 13.04 -13.85 1.14
C ALA A 454 11.82 -12.89 1.16
N GLN A 455 11.57 -12.13 0.08
CA GLN A 455 10.37 -11.28 -0.07
C GLN A 455 9.08 -12.11 -0.12
N LYS A 456 9.04 -13.21 -0.89
CA LYS A 456 7.89 -14.12 -0.92
C LYS A 456 7.62 -14.72 0.47
N LEU A 457 8.67 -15.16 1.15
CA LEU A 457 8.57 -15.78 2.48
C LEU A 457 8.12 -14.80 3.56
N GLU A 458 8.61 -13.55 3.54
CA GLU A 458 8.09 -12.48 4.41
C GLU A 458 6.58 -12.29 4.24
N ALA A 459 6.11 -12.14 3.00
CA ALA A 459 4.68 -12.02 2.72
C ALA A 459 3.90 -13.27 3.18
N THR A 460 4.44 -14.48 2.98
CA THR A 460 3.82 -15.75 3.40
C THR A 460 3.73 -15.87 4.93
N MET A 461 4.77 -15.43 5.65
CA MET A 461 4.81 -15.39 7.11
C MET A 461 3.80 -14.38 7.66
N ASN A 462 3.75 -13.16 7.11
CA ASN A 462 2.79 -12.14 7.49
C ASN A 462 1.34 -12.59 7.21
N SER A 463 1.07 -13.20 6.06
CA SER A 463 -0.20 -13.86 5.72
C SER A 463 -0.64 -14.97 6.70
N LEU A 464 0.30 -15.55 7.47
CA LEU A 464 0.05 -16.56 8.51
C LEU A 464 0.05 -15.98 9.94
N GLY A 465 0.13 -14.65 10.10
CA GLY A 465 0.18 -13.98 11.40
C GLY A 465 1.53 -14.10 12.12
N ILE A 466 2.62 -14.34 11.38
CA ILE A 466 4.00 -14.34 11.88
C ILE A 466 4.62 -12.99 11.47
N TYR A 467 4.69 -12.05 12.40
CA TYR A 467 5.12 -10.68 12.07
C TYR A 467 6.55 -10.66 11.51
N SER A 468 6.68 -10.19 10.27
CA SER A 468 7.89 -10.29 9.45
C SER A 468 8.16 -9.00 8.67
N ALA A 469 9.42 -8.77 8.30
CA ALA A 469 9.83 -7.69 7.42
C ALA A 469 10.99 -8.14 6.51
N PHE A 470 11.07 -7.60 5.29
CA PHE A 470 12.18 -7.84 4.39
C PHE A 470 13.23 -6.71 4.54
N LEU A 471 14.51 -7.07 4.53
CA LEU A 471 15.62 -6.14 4.58
C LEU A 471 16.68 -6.55 3.55
N HIS A 472 16.98 -5.69 2.58
CA HIS A 472 18.05 -5.95 1.63
C HIS A 472 19.43 -5.73 2.30
N PRO A 473 20.39 -6.66 2.18
CA PRO A 473 21.68 -6.54 2.89
C PRO A 473 22.47 -5.27 2.54
N THR A 474 22.40 -4.83 1.28
CA THR A 474 23.02 -3.58 0.85
C THR A 474 22.35 -2.35 1.46
N GLU A 475 21.03 -2.35 1.63
CA GLU A 475 20.28 -1.21 2.20
C GLU A 475 20.51 -1.11 3.71
N ALA A 476 20.59 -2.26 4.40
CA ALA A 476 21.01 -2.34 5.79
C ALA A 476 22.37 -1.66 6.04
N LEU A 477 23.36 -1.97 5.19
CA LEU A 477 24.72 -1.39 5.25
C LEU A 477 24.79 0.12 4.92
N HIS A 478 23.73 0.70 4.34
CA HIS A 478 23.69 2.12 3.95
C HIS A 478 22.65 2.95 4.73
N GLY A 479 22.01 2.37 5.76
CA GLY A 479 21.12 3.09 6.69
C GLY A 479 20.10 2.20 7.40
N ASP A 480 19.59 1.17 6.74
CA ASP A 480 18.40 0.45 7.21
C ASP A 480 18.68 -0.60 8.29
N LEU A 481 19.92 -0.70 8.79
CA LEU A 481 20.29 -1.56 9.93
C LEU A 481 19.41 -1.29 11.16
N GLY A 482 18.96 -0.04 11.37
CA GLY A 482 18.02 0.34 12.42
C GLY A 482 16.64 -0.33 12.36
N MET A 483 16.34 -1.06 11.26
CA MET A 483 15.18 -1.95 11.20
C MET A 483 15.33 -3.13 12.18
N ILE A 484 16.55 -3.60 12.46
CA ILE A 484 16.82 -4.76 13.32
C ILE A 484 16.85 -4.34 14.79
N ARG A 485 16.02 -4.98 15.63
CA ARG A 485 15.95 -4.75 17.08
C ARG A 485 16.56 -5.93 17.85
N PRO A 486 17.09 -5.73 19.08
CA PRO A 486 17.65 -6.81 19.91
C PRO A 486 16.72 -7.98 20.21
N GLN A 487 15.41 -7.79 20.06
CA GLN A 487 14.35 -8.78 20.29
C GLN A 487 13.88 -9.52 19.03
N ASP A 488 14.43 -9.20 17.85
CA ASP A 488 14.07 -9.79 16.56
C ASP A 488 14.81 -11.12 16.31
N THR A 489 14.57 -11.74 15.15
CA THR A 489 15.37 -12.86 14.64
C THR A 489 15.62 -12.67 13.15
N LEU A 490 16.84 -12.93 12.71
CA LEU A 490 17.29 -12.69 11.34
C LEU A 490 17.25 -14.01 10.54
N LEU A 491 16.60 -14.02 9.37
CA LEU A 491 16.54 -15.16 8.45
C LEU A 491 17.35 -14.83 7.19
N LEU A 492 18.52 -15.43 7.05
CA LEU A 492 19.44 -15.24 5.93
C LEU A 492 19.27 -16.34 4.89
N ILE A 493 19.03 -15.98 3.63
CA ILE A 493 18.88 -16.93 2.52
C ILE A 493 20.02 -16.74 1.53
N SER A 494 20.89 -17.76 1.42
CA SER A 494 22.04 -17.79 0.52
C SER A 494 22.43 -19.23 0.23
N PHE A 495 22.22 -19.71 -0.99
CA PHE A 495 22.56 -21.09 -1.35
C PHE A 495 24.01 -21.44 -1.01
N SER A 496 24.98 -20.60 -1.34
CA SER A 496 26.41 -20.85 -1.10
C SER A 496 26.90 -20.54 0.32
N GLY A 497 26.06 -19.96 1.19
CA GLY A 497 26.49 -19.45 2.51
C GLY A 497 27.58 -18.37 2.46
N ARG A 498 27.92 -17.84 1.27
CA ARG A 498 29.11 -17.01 1.00
C ARG A 498 28.81 -15.68 0.30
N THR A 499 27.54 -15.30 0.20
CA THR A 499 27.10 -14.01 -0.36
C THR A 499 27.81 -12.83 0.33
N PRO A 500 28.65 -12.04 -0.37
CA PRO A 500 29.51 -11.03 0.27
C PRO A 500 28.75 -9.96 1.04
N GLU A 501 27.61 -9.50 0.53
CA GLU A 501 26.78 -8.46 1.16
C GLU A 501 26.16 -8.95 2.47
N LEU A 502 25.86 -10.25 2.57
CA LEU A 502 25.42 -10.89 3.80
C LEU A 502 26.59 -11.05 4.78
N LEU A 503 27.77 -11.45 4.33
CA LEU A 503 28.95 -11.57 5.18
C LEU A 503 29.41 -10.21 5.73
N HIS A 504 29.36 -9.15 4.93
CA HIS A 504 29.65 -7.79 5.37
C HIS A 504 28.60 -7.21 6.33
N LEU A 505 27.37 -7.72 6.33
CA LEU A 505 26.32 -7.31 7.27
C LEU A 505 26.56 -7.88 8.68
N LEU A 506 27.08 -9.11 8.81
CA LEU A 506 27.20 -9.82 10.10
C LEU A 506 27.92 -9.04 11.23
N PRO A 507 29.04 -8.33 11.00
CA PRO A 507 29.73 -7.59 12.07
C PRO A 507 28.91 -6.44 12.67
N TYR A 508 27.85 -6.00 11.99
CA TYR A 508 26.95 -4.94 12.43
C TYR A 508 25.65 -5.47 13.05
N ILE A 509 25.40 -6.78 12.98
CA ILE A 509 24.27 -7.42 13.67
C ILE A 509 24.61 -7.54 15.16
N PRO A 510 23.76 -7.04 16.09
CA PRO A 510 23.98 -7.24 17.52
C PRO A 510 24.02 -8.74 17.86
N SER A 511 24.97 -9.15 18.69
CA SER A 511 25.12 -10.56 19.14
C SER A 511 23.95 -11.09 19.97
N THR A 512 23.01 -10.22 20.33
CA THR A 512 21.72 -10.57 20.96
C THR A 512 20.63 -10.99 19.94
N VAL A 513 20.86 -10.80 18.64
CA VAL A 513 19.90 -11.15 17.57
C VAL A 513 20.23 -12.55 17.01
N PRO A 514 19.36 -13.55 17.21
CA PRO A 514 19.57 -14.90 16.67
C PRO A 514 19.53 -14.91 15.14
N ILE A 515 20.36 -15.75 14.53
CA ILE A 515 20.47 -15.88 13.07
C ILE A 515 20.09 -17.29 12.63
N ILE A 516 19.08 -17.39 11.78
CA ILE A 516 18.67 -18.59 11.05
C ILE A 516 19.22 -18.47 9.63
N ALA A 517 19.95 -19.46 9.13
CA ALA A 517 20.51 -19.45 7.77
C ALA A 517 19.96 -20.61 6.93
N ILE A 518 19.40 -20.30 5.75
CA ILE A 518 19.03 -21.28 4.71
C ILE A 518 20.14 -21.31 3.65
N THR A 519 20.91 -22.40 3.61
CA THR A 519 22.09 -22.58 2.72
C THR A 519 22.29 -24.06 2.37
N SER A 520 23.11 -24.39 1.36
CA SER A 520 23.43 -25.78 1.00
C SER A 520 24.32 -26.51 2.01
N HIS A 521 24.91 -25.80 2.98
CA HIS A 521 25.74 -26.40 4.02
C HIS A 521 24.94 -27.36 4.91
N LEU A 522 25.51 -28.53 5.21
CA LEU A 522 24.90 -29.54 6.09
C LEU A 522 25.22 -29.36 7.59
N HIS A 523 26.23 -28.56 7.94
CA HIS A 523 26.69 -28.41 9.34
C HIS A 523 27.08 -26.96 9.68
N PRO A 524 26.66 -26.38 10.84
CA PRO A 524 26.86 -24.97 11.18
C PRO A 524 28.31 -24.49 11.08
N SER A 525 29.27 -25.29 11.56
CA SER A 525 30.70 -24.93 11.52
C SER A 525 31.28 -24.79 10.09
N THR A 526 30.57 -25.27 9.07
CA THR A 526 30.98 -25.10 7.67
C THR A 526 30.36 -23.86 7.02
N CYS A 527 29.30 -23.30 7.60
CA CYS A 527 28.48 -22.22 7.03
C CYS A 527 29.02 -20.85 7.46
N PRO A 528 29.62 -20.04 6.55
CA PRO A 528 30.24 -18.77 6.94
C PRO A 528 29.25 -17.74 7.52
N LEU A 529 27.97 -17.81 7.14
CA LEU A 529 26.92 -16.94 7.70
C LEU A 529 26.70 -17.10 9.22
N LEU A 530 27.13 -18.22 9.82
CA LEU A 530 26.99 -18.47 11.26
C LEU A 530 28.32 -18.33 12.02
N SER A 531 29.42 -18.02 11.33
CA SER A 531 30.78 -18.02 11.92
C SER A 531 31.02 -16.95 12.98
N PHE A 532 30.24 -15.86 12.97
CA PHE A 532 30.30 -14.77 13.97
C PHE A 532 29.31 -14.93 15.13
N GLN A 533 28.53 -16.01 15.18
CA GLN A 533 27.44 -16.19 16.15
C GLN A 533 27.77 -17.24 17.23
N PRO A 534 27.31 -17.05 18.48
CA PRO A 534 27.24 -18.11 19.48
C PRO A 534 26.46 -19.33 18.97
N SER A 535 26.84 -20.53 19.41
CA SER A 535 26.30 -21.81 18.89
C SER A 535 24.84 -22.10 19.25
N ASP A 536 24.28 -21.39 20.23
CA ASP A 536 22.86 -21.38 20.59
C ASP A 536 22.05 -20.36 19.75
N MET A 537 22.71 -19.27 19.31
CA MET A 537 22.13 -18.16 18.54
C MET A 537 22.13 -18.39 17.03
N GLY A 538 23.13 -19.11 16.50
CA GLY A 538 23.19 -19.55 15.11
C GLY A 538 22.42 -20.85 14.88
N ILE A 539 21.52 -20.87 13.89
CA ILE A 539 20.71 -22.04 13.50
C ILE A 539 20.84 -22.26 11.99
N LEU A 540 21.25 -23.45 11.58
CA LEU A 540 21.42 -23.81 10.16
C LEU A 540 20.25 -24.69 9.68
N LEU A 541 19.52 -24.21 8.68
CA LEU A 541 18.52 -24.97 7.94
C LEU A 541 19.13 -25.42 6.59
N PRO A 542 19.61 -26.67 6.48
CA PRO A 542 20.24 -27.14 5.24
C PRO A 542 19.23 -27.26 4.09
N ALA A 543 19.60 -26.70 2.94
CA ALA A 543 18.87 -26.78 1.67
C ALA A 543 19.84 -27.07 0.50
N PRO A 544 20.49 -28.25 0.48
CA PRO A 544 21.33 -28.67 -0.65
C PRO A 544 20.47 -29.00 -1.88
N ILE A 545 21.13 -29.07 -3.04
CA ILE A 545 20.60 -29.67 -4.26
C ILE A 545 21.42 -30.94 -4.56
N HIS A 546 20.79 -31.92 -5.21
CA HIS A 546 21.40 -33.22 -5.52
C HIS A 546 22.52 -33.14 -6.57
N GLU A 547 22.44 -32.19 -7.50
CA GLU A 547 23.43 -31.90 -8.54
C GLU A 547 23.54 -30.37 -8.73
N ASP A 548 24.73 -29.86 -9.07
CA ASP A 548 24.92 -28.44 -9.35
C ASP A 548 24.14 -28.01 -10.61
N GLU A 549 23.65 -26.77 -10.63
CA GLU A 549 22.81 -26.23 -11.72
C GLU A 549 23.58 -26.14 -13.05
N GLU A 550 24.89 -25.86 -13.00
CA GLU A 550 25.77 -25.83 -14.17
C GLU A 550 25.97 -27.23 -14.79
N SER A 551 26.00 -28.30 -13.99
CA SER A 551 26.09 -29.69 -14.48
C SER A 551 24.75 -30.27 -14.89
N SER A 552 23.66 -29.95 -14.18
CA SER A 552 22.35 -30.55 -14.42
C SER A 552 21.55 -29.83 -15.50
N ILE A 553 21.64 -28.49 -15.61
CA ILE A 553 20.86 -27.68 -16.57
C ILE A 553 21.76 -27.05 -17.65
N GLY A 554 23.09 -27.12 -17.50
CA GLY A 554 24.06 -26.55 -18.46
C GLY A 554 24.25 -25.04 -18.32
N VAL A 555 23.60 -24.41 -17.34
CA VAL A 555 23.73 -22.99 -16.99
C VAL A 555 23.66 -22.82 -15.47
N SER A 556 24.53 -21.99 -14.91
CA SER A 556 24.59 -21.66 -13.48
C SER A 556 23.44 -20.71 -13.05
N ALA A 557 22.21 -21.04 -13.45
CA ALA A 557 21.01 -20.23 -13.28
C ALA A 557 20.18 -20.69 -12.05
N PRO A 558 20.05 -19.86 -10.99
CA PRO A 558 19.34 -20.23 -9.77
C PRO A 558 17.88 -20.59 -10.03
N THR A 559 17.61 -21.90 -9.95
CA THR A 559 16.35 -22.58 -10.26
C THR A 559 16.09 -23.59 -9.16
N SER A 560 16.69 -24.79 -9.23
CA SER A 560 16.64 -25.83 -8.20
C SER A 560 17.04 -25.31 -6.82
N SER A 561 18.11 -24.50 -6.74
CA SER A 561 18.58 -23.87 -5.50
C SER A 561 17.55 -22.91 -4.89
N THR A 562 16.73 -22.26 -5.72
CA THR A 562 15.65 -21.36 -5.26
C THR A 562 14.39 -22.12 -4.88
N THR A 563 14.08 -23.21 -5.59
CA THR A 563 12.92 -24.07 -5.33
C THR A 563 13.06 -24.83 -4.02
N VAL A 564 14.25 -25.37 -3.68
CA VAL A 564 14.47 -26.01 -2.36
C VAL A 564 14.42 -24.99 -1.21
N ALA A 565 15.00 -23.81 -1.38
CA ALA A 565 14.98 -22.74 -0.37
C ALA A 565 13.56 -22.19 -0.13
N LEU A 566 12.76 -22.09 -1.19
CA LEU A 566 11.35 -21.70 -1.13
C LEU A 566 10.51 -22.76 -0.39
N SER A 567 10.63 -24.03 -0.78
CA SER A 567 9.89 -25.13 -0.17
C SER A 567 10.18 -25.25 1.33
N LEU A 568 11.46 -25.19 1.72
CA LEU A 568 11.87 -25.20 3.12
C LEU A 568 11.36 -23.99 3.90
N GLY A 569 11.36 -22.79 3.29
CA GLY A 569 10.82 -21.58 3.88
C GLY A 569 9.30 -21.64 4.12
N ASP A 570 8.54 -22.21 3.18
CA ASP A 570 7.10 -22.40 3.32
C ASP A 570 6.78 -23.47 4.38
N ALA A 571 7.56 -24.55 4.45
CA ALA A 571 7.47 -25.53 5.53
C ALA A 571 7.75 -24.90 6.91
N LEU A 572 8.80 -24.06 7.01
CA LEU A 572 9.14 -23.29 8.21
C LEU A 572 8.00 -22.33 8.62
N ALA A 573 7.37 -21.66 7.65
CA ALA A 573 6.25 -20.75 7.88
C ALA A 573 5.02 -21.50 8.44
N ILE A 574 4.62 -22.60 7.79
CA ILE A 574 3.46 -23.42 8.21
C ILE A 574 3.72 -24.07 9.57
N ALA A 575 4.92 -24.59 9.82
CA ALA A 575 5.29 -25.17 11.11
C ALA A 575 5.30 -24.12 12.24
N THR A 576 5.78 -22.91 11.97
CA THR A 576 5.75 -21.78 12.91
C THR A 576 4.33 -21.33 13.20
N ALA A 577 3.48 -21.19 12.18
CA ALA A 577 2.07 -20.83 12.36
C ALA A 577 1.33 -21.86 13.21
N ARG A 578 1.52 -23.17 12.95
CA ARG A 578 0.97 -24.27 13.77
C ARG A 578 1.46 -24.24 15.22
N ARG A 579 2.66 -23.70 15.49
CA ARG A 579 3.23 -23.63 16.86
C ARG A 579 2.83 -22.36 17.61
N LEU A 580 2.67 -21.25 16.90
CA LEU A 580 2.20 -19.97 17.41
C LEU A 580 0.72 -20.06 17.81
N HIS A 581 -0.09 -20.63 16.92
CA HIS A 581 -1.56 -20.61 16.97
C HIS A 581 -2.13 -21.97 17.41
N ARG A 582 -2.16 -22.21 18.72
CA ARG A 582 -2.55 -23.51 19.32
C ARG A 582 -3.99 -23.58 19.85
N THR A 583 -4.75 -22.49 19.75
CA THR A 583 -6.12 -22.43 20.29
C THR A 583 -7.06 -23.28 19.42
N PRO A 584 -7.90 -24.15 20.01
CA PRO A 584 -8.94 -24.87 19.26
C PRO A 584 -9.84 -23.87 18.51
N GLY A 585 -10.13 -24.14 17.23
CA GLY A 585 -10.90 -23.22 16.36
C GLY A 585 -10.17 -21.94 15.94
N ARG A 586 -8.84 -21.87 16.12
CA ARG A 586 -8.03 -20.74 15.63
C ARG A 586 -6.63 -21.18 15.18
N GLY A 587 -6.59 -22.19 14.32
CA GLY A 587 -5.37 -22.67 13.67
C GLY A 587 -4.93 -21.78 12.49
N PRO A 588 -3.86 -22.19 11.76
CA PRO A 588 -3.30 -21.41 10.66
C PRO A 588 -4.29 -21.11 9.52
N ALA A 589 -5.25 -22.01 9.27
CA ALA A 589 -6.25 -21.82 8.23
C ALA A 589 -7.25 -20.70 8.59
N GLU A 590 -7.78 -20.68 9.83
CA GLU A 590 -8.67 -19.60 10.28
C GLU A 590 -7.93 -18.26 10.41
N ILE A 591 -6.64 -18.28 10.74
CA ILE A 591 -5.84 -17.06 10.85
C ILE A 591 -5.47 -16.50 9.47
N PHE A 592 -5.04 -17.35 8.53
CA PHE A 592 -4.87 -16.96 7.14
C PHE A 592 -6.19 -16.39 6.57
N LYS A 593 -7.33 -17.06 6.81
CA LYS A 593 -8.67 -16.58 6.47
C LYS A 593 -8.94 -15.17 7.05
N SER A 594 -8.59 -14.92 8.32
CA SER A 594 -8.77 -13.61 8.97
C SER A 594 -7.87 -12.49 8.41
N PHE A 595 -6.69 -12.81 7.88
CA PHE A 595 -5.78 -11.83 7.27
C PHE A 595 -6.05 -11.56 5.78
N HIS A 596 -7.00 -12.26 5.13
CA HIS A 596 -7.36 -12.05 3.71
C HIS A 596 -8.87 -11.78 3.51
N PRO A 597 -9.46 -10.75 4.15
CA PRO A 597 -10.91 -10.51 4.15
C PRO A 597 -11.51 -10.22 2.76
N GLY A 598 -10.70 -9.71 1.82
CA GLY A 598 -11.15 -9.40 0.45
C GLY A 598 -10.97 -10.53 -0.58
N GLY A 599 -10.44 -11.69 -0.18
CA GLY A 599 -10.19 -12.82 -1.11
C GLY A 599 -11.36 -13.82 -1.16
N ALA A 600 -11.47 -14.59 -2.24
CA ALA A 600 -12.49 -15.65 -2.38
C ALA A 600 -12.45 -16.69 -1.23
N ILE A 601 -11.27 -16.94 -0.66
CA ILE A 601 -11.06 -17.81 0.51
C ILE A 601 -11.64 -17.19 1.80
N GLY A 602 -11.59 -15.85 1.91
CA GLY A 602 -12.24 -15.09 2.98
C GLY A 602 -13.77 -15.03 2.79
N ALA A 603 -14.26 -14.88 1.56
CA ALA A 603 -15.70 -14.93 1.27
C ALA A 603 -16.34 -16.26 1.68
N ALA A 604 -15.63 -17.38 1.53
CA ALA A 604 -16.04 -18.70 2.03
C ALA A 604 -16.01 -18.84 3.57
N ALA A 605 -15.71 -17.77 4.33
CA ALA A 605 -15.75 -17.78 5.79
C ALA A 605 -17.14 -17.53 6.37
N ASN A 606 -17.85 -16.52 5.86
CA ASN A 606 -18.99 -15.93 6.55
C ASN A 606 -20.24 -16.83 6.58
N VAL A 607 -20.21 -17.97 5.87
CA VAL A 607 -21.29 -18.96 5.81
C VAL A 607 -21.31 -19.87 7.06
N LEU A 608 -20.20 -20.02 7.80
CA LEU A 608 -20.12 -20.95 8.93
C LEU A 608 -19.35 -20.42 10.14
N THR A 609 -20.06 -20.36 11.27
CA THR A 609 -19.64 -20.07 12.67
C THR A 609 -19.78 -18.61 13.13
N PRO A 610 -20.82 -18.28 13.93
CA PRO A 610 -20.89 -17.00 14.65
C PRO A 610 -20.06 -17.05 15.93
N MET A 611 -19.38 -15.96 16.29
CA MET A 611 -18.87 -15.74 17.66
C MET A 611 -19.04 -14.29 18.09
N SER A 612 -19.57 -14.11 19.29
CA SER A 612 -19.77 -12.82 19.95
C SER A 612 -18.46 -12.22 20.43
N MET A 613 -18.38 -10.89 20.46
CA MET A 613 -17.40 -10.13 21.24
C MET A 613 -18.14 -9.18 22.19
N SER A 614 -18.30 -9.60 23.44
CA SER A 614 -18.84 -8.74 24.50
C SER A 614 -17.79 -7.73 24.97
N THR A 615 -18.15 -6.45 24.98
CA THR A 615 -17.33 -5.38 25.55
C THR A 615 -17.63 -5.23 27.05
N THR A 616 -16.59 -5.21 27.87
CA THR A 616 -16.70 -4.90 29.31
C THR A 616 -15.72 -3.80 29.69
N SER A 617 -16.23 -2.57 29.78
CA SER A 617 -15.57 -1.41 30.36
C SER A 617 -15.93 -1.28 31.84
N PHE A 618 -14.94 -1.23 32.72
CA PHE A 618 -15.15 -0.91 34.14
C PHE A 618 -15.43 0.59 34.35
N PRO A 619 -16.39 0.94 35.22
CA PRO A 619 -16.34 2.12 36.07
C PRO A 619 -16.13 1.74 37.55
N SER A 620 -15.88 2.73 38.40
CA SER A 620 -15.37 2.57 39.76
C SER A 620 -16.43 2.58 40.87
N ASP A 621 -15.97 2.13 42.04
CA ASP A 621 -16.30 2.58 43.40
C ASP A 621 -17.55 2.11 44.17
N ASP A 622 -17.20 1.70 45.40
CA ASP A 622 -17.88 1.87 46.69
C ASP A 622 -18.80 0.79 47.31
N LEU A 623 -18.82 0.81 48.64
CA LEU A 623 -19.32 -0.20 49.56
C LEU A 623 -20.84 -0.13 49.77
N SER A 624 -21.51 -1.28 49.78
CA SER A 624 -22.21 -1.79 50.98
C SER A 624 -22.88 -3.15 50.75
N SER A 625 -23.32 -3.77 51.84
CA SER A 625 -23.88 -5.12 51.88
C SER A 625 -25.39 -5.16 51.66
N GLN A 626 -25.87 -6.22 50.99
CA GLN A 626 -26.89 -7.12 51.56
C GLN A 626 -27.01 -8.45 50.79
N GLN A 627 -27.65 -9.44 51.43
CA GLN A 627 -27.90 -10.78 50.89
C GLN A 627 -29.31 -10.81 50.27
N GLN A 628 -29.52 -11.56 49.16
CA GLN A 628 -30.66 -12.51 49.05
C GLN A 628 -30.68 -13.37 47.76
N THR A 629 -30.81 -14.68 47.98
CA THR A 629 -31.56 -15.73 47.24
C THR A 629 -31.66 -15.78 45.70
N GLU A 630 -31.45 -16.98 45.17
CA GLU A 630 -31.68 -17.42 43.79
C GLU A 630 -33.18 -17.65 43.48
N SER A 631 -33.63 -17.38 42.23
CA SER A 631 -34.63 -18.17 41.46
C SER A 631 -34.78 -17.59 40.02
N PRO A 632 -35.28 -18.34 39.02
CA PRO A 632 -34.86 -18.12 37.61
C PRO A 632 -35.95 -17.65 36.61
N ASP A 633 -35.47 -17.42 35.38
CA ASP A 633 -36.17 -17.29 34.07
C ASP A 633 -37.15 -16.12 33.83
N GLU A 634 -36.73 -15.17 32.99
CA GLU A 634 -37.62 -14.44 32.07
C GLU A 634 -37.23 -14.72 30.60
N THR A 635 -38.24 -14.89 29.74
CA THR A 635 -38.09 -15.35 28.35
C THR A 635 -37.72 -14.24 27.37
N SER A 636 -36.80 -14.51 26.45
CA SER A 636 -36.51 -13.63 25.32
C SER A 636 -37.72 -13.47 24.37
N LEU A 637 -38.03 -12.22 24.01
CA LEU A 637 -39.09 -11.92 23.05
C LEU A 637 -38.70 -12.38 21.62
N PRO A 638 -39.66 -12.89 20.82
CA PRO A 638 -39.37 -13.29 19.44
C PRO A 638 -39.09 -12.08 18.54
N GLN A 639 -38.02 -12.16 17.75
CA GLN A 639 -37.66 -11.14 16.74
C GLN A 639 -38.78 -10.98 15.71
N ARG A 640 -39.08 -9.72 15.34
CA ARG A 640 -40.16 -9.39 14.42
C ARG A 640 -39.63 -9.15 13.02
N LEU A 641 -40.42 -9.52 12.02
CA LEU A 641 -40.04 -9.39 10.61
C LEU A 641 -39.80 -7.94 10.18
N ILE A 642 -40.46 -6.97 10.83
CA ILE A 642 -40.39 -5.54 10.52
C ILE A 642 -38.97 -4.96 10.69
N ASP A 643 -38.17 -5.49 11.61
CA ASP A 643 -36.89 -4.91 12.02
C ASP A 643 -35.77 -5.07 10.96
N LYS A 644 -35.97 -5.97 9.98
CA LYS A 644 -35.00 -6.25 8.89
C LYS A 644 -35.42 -5.70 7.51
N LEU A 645 -36.58 -5.05 7.39
CA LEU A 645 -37.13 -4.58 6.10
C LEU A 645 -36.37 -3.37 5.52
N VAL A 646 -36.39 -3.25 4.19
CA VAL A 646 -36.15 -1.97 3.50
C VAL A 646 -37.51 -1.29 3.28
N PRO A 647 -37.77 -0.10 3.86
CA PRO A 647 -39.05 0.60 3.69
C PRO A 647 -39.35 0.96 2.23
N MET A 648 -40.61 0.82 1.83
CA MET A 648 -41.03 0.86 0.41
C MET A 648 -40.94 2.26 -0.23
N ASP A 649 -40.85 3.30 0.59
CA ASP A 649 -40.63 4.70 0.23
C ASP A 649 -39.13 5.02 0.01
N HIS A 650 -38.21 4.38 0.74
CA HIS A 650 -36.76 4.55 0.57
C HIS A 650 -36.20 3.93 -0.72
N ILE A 651 -36.95 3.07 -1.42
CA ILE A 651 -36.47 2.39 -2.63
C ILE A 651 -36.62 3.31 -3.84
N PRO A 652 -35.53 3.73 -4.52
CA PRO A 652 -35.62 4.61 -5.68
C PRO A 652 -36.29 3.92 -6.87
N THR A 653 -36.78 4.72 -7.82
CA THR A 653 -37.23 4.23 -9.13
C THR A 653 -36.22 4.67 -10.18
N ALA A 654 -35.72 3.73 -10.98
CA ALA A 654 -34.84 4.04 -12.10
C ALA A 654 -35.59 4.92 -13.12
N SER A 655 -35.00 6.04 -13.49
CA SER A 655 -35.64 7.05 -14.34
C SER A 655 -34.64 7.55 -15.38
N ALA A 656 -35.02 7.49 -16.65
CA ALA A 656 -34.20 7.87 -17.79
C ALA A 656 -35.05 8.65 -18.81
N THR A 657 -34.43 9.54 -19.57
CA THR A 657 -35.10 10.27 -20.67
C THR A 657 -35.18 9.40 -21.94
N GLY A 658 -35.80 8.23 -21.84
CA GLY A 658 -35.88 7.25 -22.92
C GLY A 658 -36.12 5.82 -22.41
N THR A 659 -35.59 4.84 -23.14
CA THR A 659 -35.47 3.44 -22.71
C THR A 659 -34.50 3.32 -21.54
N ILE A 660 -34.95 2.74 -20.42
CA ILE A 660 -34.09 2.46 -19.27
C ILE A 660 -33.03 1.43 -19.68
N ARG A 661 -31.77 1.69 -19.31
CA ARG A 661 -30.62 0.79 -19.51
C ARG A 661 -30.19 0.13 -18.20
N LEU A 662 -29.41 -0.94 -18.31
CA LEU A 662 -28.78 -1.57 -17.16
C LEU A 662 -27.91 -0.57 -16.36
N LEU A 663 -27.17 0.31 -17.05
CA LEU A 663 -26.42 1.41 -16.43
C LEU A 663 -27.30 2.31 -15.54
N ASP A 664 -28.51 2.67 -15.98
CA ASP A 664 -29.39 3.56 -15.23
C ASP A 664 -29.85 2.90 -13.92
N VAL A 665 -30.12 1.60 -13.94
CA VAL A 665 -30.52 0.81 -12.76
C VAL A 665 -29.35 0.67 -11.78
N LEU A 666 -28.15 0.35 -12.28
CA LEU A 666 -26.93 0.28 -11.47
C LEU A 666 -26.57 1.63 -10.84
N LEU A 667 -26.66 2.72 -11.60
CA LEU A 667 -26.42 4.08 -11.13
C LEU A 667 -27.46 4.49 -10.07
N THR A 668 -28.73 4.17 -10.30
CA THR A 668 -29.83 4.43 -9.34
C THR A 668 -29.58 3.73 -8.01
N ALA A 669 -29.10 2.48 -8.01
CA ALA A 669 -28.75 1.74 -6.79
C ALA A 669 -27.58 2.40 -6.02
N ILE A 670 -26.53 2.81 -6.73
CA ILE A 670 -25.34 3.44 -6.15
C ILE A 670 -25.66 4.82 -5.55
N GLN A 671 -26.55 5.59 -6.19
CA GLN A 671 -26.98 6.91 -5.71
C GLN A 671 -27.84 6.86 -4.43
N HIS A 672 -28.42 5.70 -4.09
CA HIS A 672 -29.36 5.56 -2.96
C HIS A 672 -28.91 4.43 -2.00
N PRO A 673 -27.77 4.57 -1.30
CA PRO A 673 -27.23 3.50 -0.45
C PRO A 673 -28.17 3.07 0.68
N ALA A 674 -29.06 3.96 1.15
CA ALA A 674 -30.10 3.64 2.13
C ALA A 674 -31.09 2.56 1.65
N ALA A 675 -31.24 2.36 0.34
CA ALA A 675 -32.12 1.35 -0.25
C ALA A 675 -31.50 -0.07 -0.27
N LYS A 676 -30.30 -0.29 0.31
CA LYS A 676 -29.58 -1.58 0.28
C LYS A 676 -29.48 -2.22 -1.12
N SER A 677 -29.28 -1.40 -2.16
CA SER A 677 -29.25 -1.80 -3.58
C SER A 677 -30.55 -2.36 -4.17
N TRP A 678 -31.71 -2.16 -3.53
CA TRP A 678 -33.01 -2.35 -4.17
C TRP A 678 -33.33 -1.20 -5.13
N VAL A 679 -33.91 -1.49 -6.30
CA VAL A 679 -34.35 -0.48 -7.28
C VAL A 679 -35.68 -0.86 -7.91
N ARG A 680 -36.63 0.07 -8.02
CA ARG A 680 -37.88 -0.11 -8.77
C ARG A 680 -37.66 0.25 -10.25
N LEU A 681 -38.26 -0.52 -11.15
CA LEU A 681 -38.36 -0.15 -12.58
C LEU A 681 -39.71 0.49 -12.87
N SER A 682 -40.75 -0.01 -12.20
CA SER A 682 -42.12 0.45 -12.32
C SER A 682 -42.83 0.31 -10.96
N PRO A 683 -44.04 0.87 -10.76
CA PRO A 683 -44.84 0.62 -9.55
C PRO A 683 -45.24 -0.86 -9.32
N SER A 684 -44.92 -1.73 -10.29
CA SER A 684 -45.24 -3.15 -10.33
C SER A 684 -44.01 -4.07 -10.41
N GLU A 685 -42.79 -3.56 -10.53
CA GLU A 685 -41.57 -4.37 -10.75
C GLU A 685 -40.37 -3.82 -9.98
N ILE A 686 -39.63 -4.72 -9.35
CA ILE A 686 -38.48 -4.40 -8.51
C ILE A 686 -37.28 -5.29 -8.84
N VAL A 687 -36.07 -4.74 -8.78
CA VAL A 687 -34.80 -5.47 -8.92
C VAL A 687 -34.24 -5.70 -7.51
N PRO A 688 -34.14 -6.96 -7.05
CA PRO A 688 -33.58 -7.28 -5.74
C PRO A 688 -32.03 -7.33 -5.77
N PRO A 689 -31.36 -7.20 -4.62
CA PRO A 689 -29.90 -7.01 -4.57
C PRO A 689 -29.07 -8.14 -5.18
N ARG A 690 -29.47 -9.42 -5.09
CA ARG A 690 -28.74 -10.54 -5.73
C ARG A 690 -28.81 -10.47 -7.25
N HIS A 691 -29.95 -10.10 -7.81
CA HIS A 691 -30.10 -9.93 -9.26
C HIS A 691 -29.25 -8.76 -9.78
N LEU A 692 -29.22 -7.64 -9.06
CA LEU A 692 -28.36 -6.50 -9.41
C LEU A 692 -26.87 -6.87 -9.35
N ARG A 693 -26.44 -7.60 -8.31
CA ARG A 693 -25.06 -8.12 -8.18
C ARG A 693 -24.71 -9.06 -9.35
N SER A 694 -25.61 -9.97 -9.73
CA SER A 694 -25.40 -10.88 -10.87
C SER A 694 -25.21 -10.11 -12.19
N LEU A 695 -26.06 -9.11 -12.46
CA LEU A 695 -25.95 -8.28 -13.66
C LEU A 695 -24.64 -7.48 -13.73
N SER A 696 -24.15 -6.95 -12.60
CA SER A 696 -22.89 -6.19 -12.54
C SER A 696 -21.63 -6.98 -12.92
N GLN A 697 -21.72 -8.32 -12.98
CA GLN A 697 -20.63 -9.19 -13.42
C GLN A 697 -20.62 -9.43 -14.94
N THR A 698 -21.52 -8.79 -15.70
CA THR A 698 -21.68 -8.98 -17.14
C THR A 698 -21.25 -7.76 -17.95
N ASN A 699 -20.70 -7.98 -19.15
CA ASN A 699 -20.20 -6.92 -20.06
C ASN A 699 -21.32 -6.14 -20.79
N TYR A 700 -22.56 -6.14 -20.27
CA TYR A 700 -23.76 -5.64 -20.95
C TYR A 700 -24.30 -4.32 -20.38
N VAL A 701 -23.43 -3.50 -19.79
CA VAL A 701 -23.80 -2.28 -19.02
C VAL A 701 -24.66 -1.28 -19.82
N ASP A 702 -24.40 -1.11 -21.12
CA ASP A 702 -25.16 -0.22 -22.01
C ASP A 702 -26.49 -0.82 -22.54
N MET A 703 -26.83 -2.06 -22.19
CA MET A 703 -27.99 -2.76 -22.75
C MET A 703 -29.32 -2.19 -22.23
N GLU A 704 -30.29 -2.06 -23.13
CA GLU A 704 -31.66 -1.66 -22.78
C GLU A 704 -32.36 -2.77 -21.98
N ILE A 705 -33.06 -2.38 -20.92
CA ILE A 705 -33.77 -3.29 -20.02
C ILE A 705 -34.70 -4.29 -20.75
N PRO A 706 -35.51 -3.90 -21.76
CA PRO A 706 -36.39 -4.84 -22.47
C PRO A 706 -35.68 -5.94 -23.27
N ALA A 707 -34.37 -5.83 -23.51
CA ALA A 707 -33.60 -6.85 -24.23
C ALA A 707 -33.08 -7.98 -23.32
N LEU A 708 -32.93 -7.74 -22.01
CA LEU A 708 -32.38 -8.70 -21.05
C LEU A 708 -33.18 -10.03 -20.96
N PRO A 709 -34.53 -10.05 -20.97
CA PRO A 709 -35.29 -11.30 -20.92
C PRO A 709 -35.02 -12.23 -22.11
N ALA A 710 -34.69 -11.67 -23.28
CA ALA A 710 -34.36 -12.45 -24.48
C ALA A 710 -33.02 -13.21 -24.37
N LEU A 711 -32.18 -12.86 -23.39
CA LEU A 711 -30.95 -13.57 -23.03
C LEU A 711 -31.15 -14.63 -21.94
N GLY A 712 -32.40 -14.87 -21.52
CA GLY A 712 -32.72 -15.83 -20.45
C GLY A 712 -32.39 -15.33 -19.04
N LEU A 713 -32.27 -14.01 -18.85
CA LEU A 713 -31.94 -13.37 -17.57
C LEU A 713 -33.16 -12.65 -16.96
N PRO A 714 -34.06 -13.35 -16.23
CA PRO A 714 -35.15 -12.74 -15.49
C PRO A 714 -34.59 -11.99 -14.27
N PHE A 715 -34.33 -10.69 -14.43
CA PHE A 715 -33.62 -9.89 -13.44
C PHE A 715 -34.53 -9.00 -12.56
N ALA A 716 -35.70 -8.62 -13.06
CA ALA A 716 -36.73 -7.89 -12.30
C ALA A 716 -37.83 -8.87 -11.87
N VAL A 717 -38.34 -8.69 -10.65
CA VAL A 717 -39.39 -9.53 -10.06
C VAL A 717 -40.71 -8.74 -10.08
N PRO A 718 -41.71 -9.16 -10.86
CA PRO A 718 -43.01 -8.50 -10.90
C PRO A 718 -43.78 -8.76 -9.60
N ARG A 719 -44.63 -7.81 -9.24
CA ARG A 719 -45.36 -7.79 -7.96
C ARG A 719 -46.41 -8.89 -7.80
N THR A 720 -46.72 -9.62 -8.87
CA THR A 720 -47.49 -10.88 -8.84
C THR A 720 -46.73 -12.02 -8.16
N ASP A 721 -45.39 -11.94 -8.14
CA ASP A 721 -44.50 -13.04 -7.78
C ASP A 721 -43.85 -12.81 -6.39
N TRP A 722 -44.29 -11.78 -5.67
CA TRP A 722 -43.83 -11.46 -4.31
C TRP A 722 -44.68 -12.22 -3.29
N LEU A 723 -44.05 -12.86 -2.30
CA LEU A 723 -44.80 -13.39 -1.15
C LEU A 723 -45.27 -12.23 -0.26
N HIS A 724 -46.58 -12.16 -0.02
CA HIS A 724 -47.21 -11.10 0.78
C HIS A 724 -47.47 -11.60 2.20
N LEU A 725 -46.82 -10.98 3.20
CA LEU A 725 -46.94 -11.38 4.61
C LEU A 725 -47.50 -10.24 5.48
N PRO A 726 -48.39 -10.51 6.45
CA PRO A 726 -48.82 -9.53 7.44
C PRO A 726 -47.67 -9.13 8.40
N CYS A 727 -47.62 -7.90 8.90
CA CYS A 727 -46.53 -7.43 9.77
C CYS A 727 -46.48 -8.09 11.15
N SER A 728 -47.57 -8.73 11.57
CA SER A 728 -47.62 -9.62 12.73
C SER A 728 -46.84 -10.96 12.55
N THR A 729 -46.38 -11.29 11.33
CA THR A 729 -45.64 -12.54 11.04
C THR A 729 -44.28 -12.59 11.74
N THR A 730 -43.97 -13.70 12.41
CA THR A 730 -42.63 -13.96 12.97
C THR A 730 -41.65 -14.38 11.88
N ILE A 731 -40.33 -14.19 12.10
CA ILE A 731 -39.29 -14.68 11.18
C ILE A 731 -39.38 -16.21 11.00
N HIS A 732 -39.76 -16.96 12.06
CA HIS A 732 -39.95 -18.41 12.01
C HIS A 732 -41.14 -18.82 11.12
N ASP A 733 -42.28 -18.13 11.24
CA ASP A 733 -43.45 -18.41 10.38
C ASP A 733 -43.21 -18.00 8.92
N ALA A 734 -42.49 -16.89 8.67
CA ALA A 734 -42.05 -16.50 7.34
C ALA A 734 -41.15 -17.58 6.70
N ARG A 735 -40.14 -18.08 7.44
CA ARG A 735 -39.28 -19.20 7.03
C ARG A 735 -40.09 -20.45 6.64
N ARG A 736 -41.07 -20.85 7.47
CA ARG A 736 -41.96 -22.00 7.17
C ARG A 736 -42.78 -21.79 5.90
N LEU A 737 -43.46 -20.65 5.78
CA LEU A 737 -44.32 -20.32 4.63
C LEU A 737 -43.54 -20.30 3.30
N LEU A 738 -42.26 -19.91 3.33
CA LEU A 738 -41.39 -19.95 2.14
C LEU A 738 -41.03 -21.39 1.74
N SER A 739 -40.72 -22.26 2.69
CA SER A 739 -40.47 -23.68 2.42
C SER A 739 -41.72 -24.38 1.85
N GLU A 740 -42.90 -24.07 2.41
CA GLU A 740 -44.19 -24.57 1.92
C GLU A 740 -44.51 -24.04 0.51
N THR A 741 -44.33 -22.74 0.27
CA THR A 741 -44.60 -22.11 -1.04
C THR A 741 -43.64 -22.64 -2.11
N SER A 742 -42.34 -22.69 -1.82
CA SER A 742 -41.31 -23.11 -2.79
C SER A 742 -41.36 -24.62 -3.12
N ALA A 743 -42.05 -25.42 -2.31
CA ALA A 743 -42.37 -26.81 -2.65
C ALA A 743 -43.59 -26.95 -3.58
N SER A 744 -44.36 -25.87 -3.78
CA SER A 744 -45.58 -25.82 -4.61
C SER A 744 -45.41 -25.06 -5.93
N THR A 745 -44.47 -24.11 -6.02
CA THR A 745 -44.23 -23.27 -7.19
C THR A 745 -43.05 -23.78 -8.03
N ALA A 746 -43.14 -23.64 -9.36
CA ALA A 746 -42.05 -24.01 -10.28
C ALA A 746 -40.87 -23.01 -10.28
N SER A 747 -41.04 -21.85 -9.66
CA SER A 747 -40.02 -20.82 -9.44
C SER A 747 -39.85 -20.54 -7.93
N PRO A 748 -38.63 -20.23 -7.46
CA PRO A 748 -38.39 -19.84 -6.07
C PRO A 748 -38.87 -18.41 -5.82
N VAL A 749 -39.55 -18.19 -4.69
CA VAL A 749 -39.92 -16.84 -4.22
C VAL A 749 -38.65 -16.05 -3.92
N THR A 750 -38.42 -14.94 -4.62
CA THR A 750 -37.22 -14.09 -4.42
C THR A 750 -37.48 -12.86 -3.55
N VAL A 751 -38.68 -12.30 -3.62
CA VAL A 751 -39.06 -11.05 -2.95
C VAL A 751 -40.20 -11.30 -1.98
N ILE A 752 -40.08 -10.77 -0.77
CA ILE A 752 -41.11 -10.80 0.26
C ILE A 752 -41.49 -9.37 0.58
N ALA A 753 -42.78 -9.09 0.61
CA ALA A 753 -43.32 -7.77 0.84
C ALA A 753 -44.27 -7.80 2.05
N VAL A 754 -43.97 -6.99 3.06
CA VAL A 754 -44.69 -6.99 4.33
C VAL A 754 -45.76 -5.90 4.32
N MET A 755 -46.98 -6.29 4.69
CA MET A 755 -48.17 -5.46 4.66
C MET A 755 -48.63 -5.10 6.07
N GLN A 756 -49.29 -3.96 6.22
CA GLN A 756 -49.90 -3.56 7.49
C GLN A 756 -51.11 -4.46 7.82
N ASP A 757 -51.16 -5.04 9.02
CA ASP A 757 -52.21 -5.99 9.45
C ASP A 757 -53.64 -5.42 9.26
N GLU A 758 -53.83 -4.13 9.57
CA GLU A 758 -55.12 -3.42 9.45
C GLU A 758 -55.48 -3.01 8.01
N ASN A 759 -54.52 -3.02 7.08
CA ASN A 759 -54.73 -2.59 5.70
C ASN A 759 -53.79 -3.33 4.73
N PRO A 760 -54.19 -4.50 4.19
CA PRO A 760 -53.38 -5.31 3.27
C PRO A 760 -53.21 -4.69 1.85
N LYS A 761 -53.46 -3.39 1.68
CA LYS A 761 -53.04 -2.61 0.50
C LYS A 761 -51.84 -1.69 0.78
N THR A 762 -51.48 -1.51 2.06
CA THR A 762 -50.32 -0.72 2.50
C THR A 762 -49.13 -1.65 2.70
N TYR A 763 -48.04 -1.37 1.99
CA TYR A 763 -46.78 -2.10 2.08
C TYR A 763 -45.82 -1.30 2.95
N LEU A 764 -45.31 -1.90 4.02
CA LEU A 764 -44.35 -1.27 4.93
C LEU A 764 -42.93 -1.32 4.35
N GLY A 765 -42.55 -2.46 3.77
CA GLY A 765 -41.24 -2.67 3.18
C GLY A 765 -41.08 -4.05 2.55
N VAL A 766 -39.89 -4.31 2.02
CA VAL A 766 -39.51 -5.58 1.38
C VAL A 766 -38.23 -6.16 1.97
N ILE A 767 -38.04 -7.47 1.77
CA ILE A 767 -36.82 -8.22 2.08
C ILE A 767 -36.60 -9.32 1.03
N GLU A 768 -35.34 -9.71 0.81
CA GLU A 768 -34.97 -10.79 -0.12
C GLU A 768 -35.20 -12.13 0.59
N ALA A 769 -35.76 -13.13 -0.09
CA ALA A 769 -36.17 -14.36 0.60
C ALA A 769 -35.01 -15.14 1.24
N ASP A 770 -33.82 -15.02 0.66
CA ASP A 770 -32.57 -15.56 1.22
C ASP A 770 -32.16 -14.84 2.53
N ASP A 771 -32.38 -13.52 2.63
CA ASP A 771 -31.92 -12.69 3.75
C ASP A 771 -32.69 -13.02 5.06
N LEU A 772 -33.82 -13.75 4.97
CA LEU A 772 -34.48 -14.30 6.16
C LEU A 772 -33.71 -15.43 6.83
N TRP A 773 -32.74 -16.05 6.14
CA TRP A 773 -31.86 -17.06 6.71
C TRP A 773 -30.53 -16.46 7.19
N ASP A 774 -30.32 -15.16 6.95
CA ASP A 774 -29.11 -14.44 7.31
C ASP A 774 -29.30 -13.68 8.64
N GLU A 775 -28.79 -14.27 9.73
CA GLU A 775 -28.92 -13.68 11.08
C GLU A 775 -27.86 -12.59 11.36
N SER A 776 -27.09 -12.15 10.35
CA SER A 776 -25.98 -11.18 10.46
C SER A 776 -26.38 -9.69 10.37
N HIS A 777 -27.58 -9.34 10.84
CA HIS A 777 -28.16 -7.98 10.83
C HIS A 777 -28.88 -7.66 12.14
#